data_AF-A0A8T1V1U1-F1
#
_entry.id   AF-A0A8T1V1U1-F1
#
_cell.length_a   1.000
_cell.length_b   1.000
_cell.length_c   1.000
_cell.angle_alpha   90.00
_cell.angle_beta   90.00
_cell.angle_gamma   90.00
#
_symmetry.space_group_name_H-M   'P 1'
#
loop_
_entity.id
_entity.type
_entity.pdbx_description
1 polymer ?
#
loop_
_entity_poly.entity_id
_entity_poly.type
_entity_poly.pdbx_seq_one_letter_code
_entity_poly.pdbx_strand_id
1 'polypeptide(L)'
;MGIQLRKLMRSRVIVVFGATSRIGRSALEVLAAQEQVSVALVAAVESTKDPRVQRLKHATNCFLAQCNFAQGGEDSLRRAVRNADAVLVVPALSESGVRFSRRVVDAAAAEQVSRLVVISSILAAPELLARCRQEHVKERPATEAVGSSPTDVAALEGYEAVEVHARNQLPEPGRCVSLRIPLLMETLLYCRDELLFANRFIGCFDSDTHVPCISVRDVGYAAAEVLANPKRKYESVYRLTGGMNAGCSPNELARYLTEFLGREIKYRKLSDAAFLRVMKEKHTPEQVAQGTVGLRIFLEVSSDSEARSLPAQSDKGEPRTLHLPEAFHSTSDFRLLTKRDRMNPRQWLQRCASAIFARTPQNQVQLFVVGSGEALFLEVSKFVASQITAPSALPPREVGESAIPTVLPGRHSGNWSLQQAKVTLCTVKAAPGGGSGRSRSSGVPLPPTVYQLEGAPPYPMADLLKQLSSLDVVLLIPPLRLGGRACLDVVRAVVHSAVRANAWGVVLVSSIFVGSPTSQHSAILEQLEEIESCVKTSGVSYTILRLPLFMEYFLALSNCDEASESLGSLEEEKREVPVVGEEEYESEGGAQTQDEAEAGETLSSPSSHMMWPLLEPSLASSRVYLMALEDAAKALVAAAFTFPLHRGKTKELYTCSVTMKEVQRILQRHANKARPVRLSRVDALKEQPGREFWRVAYWPRAHTQQFLECAVEFTKDVQTAAQTSAAVGGEVDTSAMVLPVSQSFEGLTDLPALTLDQWADNNSKRYTQVLAAH
;
A
#
# COMPACT_ATOMS: atom_id res chain seq x y z
N MET A 1 -33.94 37.04 -6.89
CA MET A 1 -33.60 38.48 -6.97
C MET A 1 -32.27 38.62 -7.74
N GLY A 2 -32.25 39.34 -8.86
CA GLY A 2 -31.10 39.35 -9.79
C GLY A 2 -29.94 40.26 -9.37
N ILE A 3 -28.74 40.02 -9.93
CA ILE A 3 -27.48 40.74 -9.63
C ILE A 3 -27.62 42.25 -9.85
N GLN A 4 -28.35 42.67 -10.88
CA GLN A 4 -28.60 44.09 -11.19
C GLN A 4 -29.39 44.82 -10.09
N LEU A 5 -30.36 44.15 -9.45
CA LEU A 5 -31.19 44.74 -8.41
C LEU A 5 -30.43 44.92 -7.08
N ARG A 6 -29.39 44.12 -6.83
CA ARG A 6 -28.53 44.26 -5.63
C ARG A 6 -27.43 45.31 -5.76
N LYS A 7 -26.94 45.61 -6.98
CA LYS A 7 -26.13 46.81 -7.21
C LYS A 7 -26.91 48.09 -6.95
N LEU A 8 -28.20 48.10 -7.32
CA LEU A 8 -29.15 49.15 -6.92
C LEU A 8 -29.25 49.29 -5.38
N MET A 9 -29.10 48.18 -4.64
CA MET A 9 -29.04 48.13 -3.18
C MET A 9 -27.62 48.34 -2.60
N ARG A 10 -26.64 48.76 -3.42
CA ARG A 10 -25.22 48.98 -3.07
C ARG A 10 -24.44 47.76 -2.56
N SER A 11 -24.90 46.52 -2.81
CA SER A 11 -24.13 45.33 -2.47
C SER A 11 -22.94 45.12 -3.41
N ARG A 12 -21.76 44.78 -2.87
CA ARG A 12 -20.55 44.43 -3.65
C ARG A 12 -20.70 43.04 -4.27
N VAL A 13 -20.45 42.87 -5.55
CA VAL A 13 -20.55 41.59 -6.26
C VAL A 13 -19.19 40.92 -6.31
N ILE A 14 -19.06 39.76 -5.68
CA ILE A 14 -17.81 38.98 -5.65
C ILE A 14 -18.04 37.64 -6.37
N VAL A 15 -17.24 37.38 -7.40
CA VAL A 15 -17.31 36.15 -8.18
C VAL A 15 -16.13 35.25 -7.84
N VAL A 16 -16.38 33.98 -7.56
CA VAL A 16 -15.36 33.00 -7.18
C VAL A 16 -15.30 31.86 -8.20
N PHE A 17 -14.17 31.75 -8.89
CA PHE A 17 -13.79 30.58 -9.69
C PHE A 17 -13.02 29.59 -8.81
N GLY A 18 -13.31 28.30 -8.98
CA GLY A 18 -12.83 27.27 -8.05
C GLY A 18 -13.61 27.23 -6.73
N ALA A 19 -14.89 27.63 -6.75
CA ALA A 19 -15.75 27.74 -5.58
C ALA A 19 -15.94 26.42 -4.79
N THR A 20 -15.81 25.27 -5.44
CA THR A 20 -15.89 23.94 -4.81
C THR A 20 -14.56 23.41 -4.28
N SER A 21 -13.45 24.11 -4.54
CA SER A 21 -12.16 23.81 -3.92
C SER A 21 -12.20 24.12 -2.42
N ARG A 22 -11.29 23.54 -1.63
CA ARG A 22 -11.19 23.83 -0.19
C ARG A 22 -10.98 25.33 0.08
N ILE A 23 -10.11 25.97 -0.69
CA ILE A 23 -9.81 27.40 -0.55
C ILE A 23 -10.99 28.27 -1.01
N GLY A 24 -11.55 28.02 -2.20
CA GLY A 24 -12.67 28.80 -2.73
C GLY A 24 -13.92 28.71 -1.85
N ARG A 25 -14.22 27.51 -1.34
CA ARG A 25 -15.29 27.29 -0.36
C ARG A 25 -15.03 28.06 0.94
N SER A 26 -13.81 27.97 1.48
CA SER A 26 -13.42 28.69 2.69
C SER A 26 -13.57 30.20 2.52
N ALA A 27 -13.13 30.77 1.40
CA ALA A 27 -13.29 32.19 1.09
C ALA A 27 -14.77 32.62 1.04
N LEU A 28 -15.64 31.82 0.40
CA LEU A 28 -17.08 32.06 0.37
C LEU A 28 -17.72 31.97 1.77
N GLU A 29 -17.36 30.98 2.57
CA GLU A 29 -17.86 30.83 3.94
C GLU A 29 -17.40 31.98 4.84
N VAL A 30 -16.16 32.45 4.70
CA VAL A 30 -15.66 33.62 5.42
C VAL A 30 -16.42 34.88 5.00
N LEU A 31 -16.58 35.11 3.69
CA LEU A 31 -17.29 36.29 3.18
C LEU A 31 -18.78 36.28 3.58
N ALA A 32 -19.44 35.13 3.55
CA ALA A 32 -20.84 34.99 3.92
C ALA A 32 -21.08 35.28 5.42
N ALA A 33 -20.08 35.02 6.27
CA ALA A 33 -20.14 35.29 7.71
C ALA A 33 -19.82 36.74 8.09
N GLN A 34 -19.44 37.62 7.14
CA GLN A 34 -19.16 39.02 7.43
C GLN A 34 -20.44 39.86 7.46
N GLU A 35 -20.84 40.32 8.65
CA GLU A 35 -22.05 41.15 8.81
C GLU A 35 -21.84 42.62 8.38
N GLN A 36 -20.59 43.08 8.33
CA GLN A 36 -20.23 44.49 8.17
C GLN A 36 -20.24 44.98 6.71
N VAL A 37 -20.31 44.09 5.72
CA VAL A 37 -20.27 44.43 4.30
C VAL A 37 -21.41 43.72 3.57
N SER A 38 -22.28 44.49 2.89
CA SER A 38 -23.29 43.91 2.02
C SER A 38 -22.62 43.33 0.78
N VAL A 39 -22.42 42.01 0.75
CA VAL A 39 -21.79 41.29 -0.37
C VAL A 39 -22.80 40.36 -1.04
N ALA A 40 -22.84 40.37 -2.37
CA ALA A 40 -23.49 39.36 -3.19
C ALA A 40 -22.43 38.37 -3.70
N LEU A 41 -22.48 37.14 -3.21
CA LEU A 41 -21.52 36.09 -3.55
C LEU A 41 -21.99 35.29 -4.76
N VAL A 42 -21.10 35.09 -5.74
CA VAL A 42 -21.37 34.29 -6.94
C VAL A 42 -20.33 33.18 -7.03
N ALA A 43 -20.79 31.93 -7.01
CA ALA A 43 -19.97 30.76 -7.29
C ALA A 43 -20.03 30.45 -8.80
N ALA A 44 -18.92 30.65 -9.50
CA ALA A 44 -18.77 30.29 -10.90
C ALA A 44 -18.36 28.82 -11.03
N VAL A 45 -19.24 28.02 -11.64
CA VAL A 45 -19.13 26.55 -11.67
C VAL A 45 -19.48 25.99 -13.05
N GLU A 46 -18.93 24.82 -13.39
CA GLU A 46 -19.23 24.13 -14.65
C GLU A 46 -20.66 23.56 -14.66
N SER A 47 -21.07 22.93 -13.56
CA SER A 47 -22.40 22.35 -13.40
C SER A 47 -23.05 22.82 -12.11
N THR A 48 -24.23 23.42 -12.24
CA THR A 48 -25.05 23.81 -11.09
C THR A 48 -25.71 22.62 -10.41
N LYS A 49 -25.75 21.45 -11.05
CA LYS A 49 -26.36 20.23 -10.52
C LYS A 49 -25.42 19.40 -9.63
N ASP A 50 -24.13 19.73 -9.57
CA ASP A 50 -23.16 19.02 -8.72
C ASP A 50 -23.59 19.09 -7.23
N PRO A 51 -23.71 17.95 -6.51
CA PRO A 51 -24.08 17.93 -5.09
C PRO A 51 -23.19 18.80 -4.20
N ARG A 52 -21.90 18.95 -4.52
CA ARG A 52 -20.96 19.82 -3.79
C ARG A 52 -21.34 21.29 -3.93
N VAL A 53 -21.79 21.70 -5.11
CA VAL A 53 -22.23 23.07 -5.40
C VAL A 53 -23.54 23.38 -4.66
N GLN A 54 -24.48 22.43 -4.63
CA GLN A 54 -25.73 22.62 -3.88
C GLN A 54 -25.47 22.76 -2.38
N ARG A 55 -24.61 21.91 -1.80
CA ARG A 55 -24.19 22.05 -0.38
C ARG A 55 -23.54 23.41 -0.11
N LEU A 56 -22.68 23.88 -1.01
CA LEU A 56 -22.05 25.19 -0.90
C LEU A 56 -23.08 26.33 -0.94
N LYS A 57 -24.04 26.26 -1.86
CA LYS A 57 -25.14 27.23 -1.97
C LYS A 57 -25.95 27.30 -0.68
N HIS A 58 -26.31 26.15 -0.10
CA HIS A 58 -27.03 26.11 1.17
C HIS A 58 -26.22 26.70 2.33
N ALA A 59 -24.91 26.44 2.39
CA ALA A 59 -24.05 26.91 3.47
C ALA A 59 -23.72 28.41 3.41
N THR A 60 -23.68 29.00 2.21
CA THR A 60 -23.18 30.38 2.00
C THR A 60 -24.23 31.33 1.42
N ASN A 61 -25.40 30.81 1.05
CA ASN A 61 -26.45 31.53 0.32
C ASN A 61 -25.94 32.23 -0.95
N CYS A 62 -24.93 31.66 -1.62
CA CYS A 62 -24.35 32.24 -2.84
C CYS A 62 -25.25 32.00 -4.07
N PHE A 63 -25.08 32.87 -5.07
CA PHE A 63 -25.64 32.67 -6.41
C PHE A 63 -24.78 31.71 -7.21
N LEU A 64 -25.39 30.94 -8.10
CA LEU A 64 -24.67 30.03 -8.98
C LEU A 64 -24.61 30.64 -10.38
N ALA A 65 -23.41 30.75 -10.95
CA ALA A 65 -23.18 31.13 -12.33
C ALA A 65 -22.62 29.92 -13.08
N GLN A 66 -23.42 29.36 -14.00
CA GLN A 66 -22.96 28.27 -14.85
C GLN A 66 -22.01 28.81 -15.92
N CYS A 67 -20.85 28.19 -16.06
CA CYS A 67 -19.79 28.62 -16.96
C CYS A 67 -19.33 27.47 -17.85
N ASN A 68 -19.14 27.73 -19.14
CA ASN A 68 -18.47 26.78 -20.03
C ASN A 68 -16.94 26.88 -19.82
N PHE A 69 -16.33 25.83 -19.28
CA PHE A 69 -14.89 25.76 -19.04
C PHE A 69 -14.09 25.27 -20.25
N ALA A 70 -14.74 24.81 -21.32
CA ALA A 70 -14.09 24.38 -22.56
C ALA A 70 -13.67 25.56 -23.45
N GLN A 71 -12.80 25.31 -24.44
CA GLN A 71 -12.43 26.29 -25.48
C GLN A 71 -13.68 26.76 -26.24
N GLY A 72 -13.80 28.06 -26.54
CA GLY A 72 -15.03 28.64 -27.09
C GLY A 72 -16.06 29.08 -26.03
N GLY A 73 -15.74 28.90 -24.74
CA GLY A 73 -16.57 29.30 -23.60
C GLY A 73 -16.36 30.73 -23.10
N GLU A 74 -15.57 31.56 -23.80
CA GLU A 74 -15.10 32.87 -23.32
C GLU A 74 -16.25 33.82 -23.00
N ASP A 75 -17.30 33.85 -23.82
CA ASP A 75 -18.50 34.67 -23.56
C ASP A 75 -19.23 34.24 -22.30
N SER A 76 -19.19 32.94 -21.97
CA SER A 76 -19.76 32.44 -20.73
C SER A 76 -18.99 32.96 -19.51
N LEU A 77 -17.66 33.04 -19.60
CA LEU A 77 -16.82 33.58 -18.53
C LEU A 77 -17.03 35.09 -18.37
N ARG A 78 -17.08 35.84 -19.48
CA ARG A 78 -17.39 37.28 -19.46
C ARG A 78 -18.75 37.55 -18.82
N ARG A 79 -19.79 36.78 -19.18
CA ARG A 79 -21.12 36.90 -18.55
C ARG A 79 -21.09 36.65 -17.04
N ALA A 80 -20.25 35.73 -16.57
CA ALA A 80 -20.14 35.41 -15.15
C ALA A 80 -19.46 36.51 -14.33
N VAL A 81 -18.46 37.19 -14.91
CA VAL A 81 -17.74 38.29 -14.26
C VAL A 81 -18.30 39.67 -14.59
N ARG A 82 -19.27 39.76 -15.50
CA ARG A 82 -19.95 41.00 -15.86
C ARG A 82 -20.46 41.69 -14.61
N ASN A 83 -20.08 42.96 -14.43
CA ASN A 83 -20.40 43.77 -13.26
C ASN A 83 -19.82 43.27 -11.92
N ALA A 84 -18.86 42.34 -11.91
CA ALA A 84 -18.17 41.98 -10.67
C ALA A 84 -17.32 43.14 -10.15
N ASP A 85 -17.37 43.39 -8.84
CA ASP A 85 -16.48 44.35 -8.18
C ASP A 85 -15.15 43.67 -7.83
N ALA A 86 -15.17 42.38 -7.52
CA ALA A 86 -13.98 41.57 -7.30
C ALA A 86 -14.15 40.14 -7.83
N VAL A 87 -13.06 39.54 -8.30
CA VAL A 87 -12.99 38.16 -8.77
C VAL A 87 -11.89 37.41 -8.02
N LEU A 88 -12.20 36.21 -7.51
CA LEU A 88 -11.23 35.25 -7.01
C LEU A 88 -11.00 34.16 -8.04
N VAL A 89 -9.73 33.86 -8.33
CA VAL A 89 -9.30 32.71 -9.11
C VAL A 89 -8.48 31.79 -8.23
N VAL A 90 -8.97 30.58 -8.00
CA VAL A 90 -8.19 29.47 -7.45
C VAL A 90 -7.72 28.61 -8.63
N PRO A 91 -6.45 28.70 -9.06
CA PRO A 91 -5.98 28.00 -10.26
C PRO A 91 -6.08 26.48 -10.11
N ALA A 92 -6.57 25.83 -11.16
CA ALA A 92 -6.37 24.40 -11.34
C ALA A 92 -5.01 24.19 -12.02
N LEU A 93 -4.19 23.28 -11.49
CA LEU A 93 -2.77 23.17 -11.86
C LEU A 93 -2.47 22.21 -13.00
N SER A 94 -3.50 21.57 -13.56
CA SER A 94 -3.35 20.86 -14.83
C SER A 94 -3.10 21.85 -15.96
N GLU A 95 -2.51 21.40 -17.07
CA GLU A 95 -2.29 22.25 -18.24
C GLU A 95 -3.60 22.90 -18.74
N SER A 96 -4.69 22.11 -18.76
CA SER A 96 -6.04 22.59 -19.06
C SER A 96 -6.55 23.60 -18.02
N GLY A 97 -6.21 23.41 -16.75
CA GLY A 97 -6.55 24.31 -15.64
C GLY A 97 -5.82 25.65 -15.70
N VAL A 98 -4.54 25.65 -16.10
CA VAL A 98 -3.75 26.86 -16.34
C VAL A 98 -4.33 27.65 -17.51
N ARG A 99 -4.63 26.97 -18.63
CA ARG A 99 -5.30 27.58 -19.80
C ARG A 99 -6.67 28.15 -19.42
N PHE A 100 -7.45 27.43 -18.62
CA PHE A 100 -8.72 27.92 -18.10
C PHE A 100 -8.55 29.17 -17.23
N SER A 101 -7.60 29.15 -16.29
CA SER A 101 -7.34 30.27 -15.38
C SER A 101 -6.94 31.54 -16.13
N ARG A 102 -6.12 31.44 -17.18
CA ARG A 102 -5.77 32.56 -18.06
C ARG A 102 -6.99 33.18 -18.74
N ARG A 103 -7.93 32.37 -19.22
CA ARG A 103 -9.18 32.89 -19.83
C ARG A 103 -10.10 33.56 -18.83
N VAL A 104 -10.10 33.13 -17.57
CA VAL A 104 -10.81 33.84 -16.49
C VAL A 104 -10.18 35.21 -16.24
N VAL A 105 -8.85 35.30 -16.24
CA VAL A 105 -8.11 36.56 -16.15
C VAL A 105 -8.48 37.47 -17.33
N ASP A 106 -8.47 36.95 -18.56
CA ASP A 106 -8.83 37.72 -19.76
C ASP A 106 -10.26 38.27 -19.68
N ALA A 107 -11.21 37.46 -19.20
CA ALA A 107 -12.59 37.88 -18.99
C ALA A 107 -12.69 38.99 -17.92
N ALA A 108 -11.94 38.88 -16.81
CA ALA A 108 -11.93 39.89 -15.76
C ALA A 108 -11.29 41.22 -16.23
N ALA A 109 -10.25 41.15 -17.05
CA ALA A 109 -9.62 42.32 -17.68
C ALA A 109 -10.58 42.99 -18.67
N ALA A 110 -11.21 42.21 -19.55
CA ALA A 110 -12.16 42.70 -20.55
C ALA A 110 -13.38 43.40 -19.93
N GLU A 111 -13.91 42.86 -18.82
CA GLU A 111 -15.02 43.45 -18.07
C GLU A 111 -14.57 44.51 -17.04
N GLN A 112 -13.29 44.91 -17.09
CA GLN A 112 -12.68 45.95 -16.25
C GLN A 112 -12.93 45.77 -14.74
N VAL A 113 -12.84 44.53 -14.25
CA VAL A 113 -13.02 44.22 -12.83
C VAL A 113 -12.04 45.04 -11.96
N SER A 114 -12.54 45.58 -10.85
CA SER A 114 -11.76 46.46 -9.96
C SER A 114 -10.71 45.73 -9.11
N ARG A 115 -10.93 44.44 -8.85
CA ARG A 115 -9.99 43.60 -8.09
C ARG A 115 -9.99 42.16 -8.60
N LEU A 116 -8.83 41.68 -8.98
CA LEU A 116 -8.56 40.27 -9.23
C LEU A 116 -7.69 39.73 -8.11
N VAL A 117 -8.10 38.64 -7.47
CA VAL A 117 -7.31 37.91 -6.49
C VAL A 117 -6.93 36.55 -7.05
N VAL A 118 -5.65 36.23 -7.06
CA VAL A 118 -5.13 34.95 -7.55
C VAL A 118 -4.51 34.19 -6.38
N ILE A 119 -4.96 32.96 -6.14
CA ILE A 119 -4.27 32.06 -5.22
C ILE A 119 -3.04 31.50 -5.92
N SER A 120 -1.86 31.71 -5.35
CA SER A 120 -0.55 31.30 -5.90
C SER A 120 0.22 30.46 -4.89
N SER A 121 1.37 29.93 -5.27
CA SER A 121 2.27 29.17 -4.38
C SER A 121 3.48 30.01 -3.99
N ILE A 122 4.04 29.78 -2.80
CA ILE A 122 5.34 30.36 -2.43
C ILE A 122 6.42 29.99 -3.46
N LEU A 123 6.35 28.78 -4.00
CA LEU A 123 7.29 28.28 -5.00
C LEU A 123 7.19 28.99 -6.35
N ALA A 124 6.19 29.85 -6.59
CA ALA A 124 6.11 30.69 -7.77
C ALA A 124 7.01 31.94 -7.68
N ALA A 125 7.75 32.11 -6.59
CA ALA A 125 8.70 33.21 -6.44
C ALA A 125 9.88 33.04 -7.41
N PRO A 126 10.27 34.07 -8.18
CA PRO A 126 11.31 33.95 -9.21
C PRO A 126 12.64 33.39 -8.69
N GLU A 127 13.00 33.76 -7.47
CA GLU A 127 14.24 33.33 -6.81
C GLU A 127 14.21 31.83 -6.49
N LEU A 128 13.03 31.31 -6.17
CA LEU A 128 12.79 29.90 -5.83
C LEU A 128 12.68 29.05 -7.09
N LEU A 129 11.94 29.53 -8.09
CA LEU A 129 11.78 28.86 -9.39
C LEU A 129 13.11 28.68 -10.11
N ALA A 130 13.98 29.69 -10.10
CA ALA A 130 15.29 29.61 -10.73
C ALA A 130 16.14 28.49 -10.11
N ARG A 131 16.07 28.29 -8.79
CA ARG A 131 16.76 27.21 -8.09
C ARG A 131 16.17 25.84 -8.42
N CYS A 132 14.84 25.70 -8.42
CA CYS A 132 14.19 24.45 -8.83
C CYS A 132 14.61 24.04 -10.25
N ARG A 133 14.67 25.00 -11.19
CA ARG A 133 15.14 24.75 -12.57
C ARG A 133 16.60 24.28 -12.63
N GLN A 134 17.48 24.78 -11.77
CA GLN A 134 18.91 24.42 -11.77
C GLN A 134 19.19 23.02 -11.21
N GLU A 135 18.52 22.61 -10.13
CA GLU A 135 18.74 21.30 -9.51
C GLU A 135 18.20 20.14 -10.36
N HIS A 136 17.06 20.32 -11.04
CA HIS A 136 16.55 19.34 -12.01
C HIS A 136 17.49 19.10 -13.21
N VAL A 137 18.40 20.04 -13.50
CA VAL A 137 19.41 19.88 -14.55
C VAL A 137 20.61 19.07 -14.03
N LYS A 138 20.92 19.11 -12.73
CA LYS A 138 22.05 18.39 -12.11
C LYS A 138 21.75 16.92 -11.82
N GLU A 139 20.51 16.56 -11.48
CA GLU A 139 20.09 15.16 -11.28
C GLU A 139 19.91 14.37 -12.60
N ARG A 140 20.35 14.90 -13.75
CA ARG A 140 20.38 14.17 -15.04
C ARG A 140 21.75 13.50 -15.23
N PRO A 141 21.91 12.18 -15.03
CA PRO A 141 22.99 11.46 -15.67
C PRO A 141 22.75 11.37 -17.18
N ALA A 142 23.82 11.44 -17.97
CA ALA A 142 23.78 11.46 -19.44
C ALA A 142 23.21 10.17 -20.09
N THR A 143 22.92 9.13 -19.30
CA THR A 143 22.51 7.80 -19.77
C THR A 143 21.06 7.41 -19.42
N GLU A 144 20.33 8.19 -18.62
CA GLU A 144 18.92 7.92 -18.29
C GLU A 144 17.98 8.98 -18.89
N ALA A 145 17.97 9.07 -20.23
CA ALA A 145 17.05 9.94 -20.97
C ALA A 145 15.65 9.32 -21.21
N VAL A 146 15.30 8.24 -20.50
CA VAL A 146 13.98 7.59 -20.63
C VAL A 146 13.45 7.24 -19.24
N GLY A 147 12.70 8.15 -18.61
CA GLY A 147 11.91 7.76 -17.42
C GLY A 147 11.38 8.86 -16.50
N SER A 148 12.02 10.04 -16.41
CA SER A 148 11.50 11.12 -15.56
C SER A 148 10.53 12.01 -16.34
N SER A 149 9.29 12.11 -15.86
CA SER A 149 8.21 12.83 -16.56
C SER A 149 8.45 14.35 -16.55
N PRO A 150 8.14 15.10 -17.64
CA PRO A 150 8.24 16.57 -17.75
C PRO A 150 7.39 17.39 -16.74
N THR A 151 6.83 16.74 -15.73
CA THR A 151 5.65 17.19 -15.00
C THR A 151 5.99 17.96 -13.73
N ASP A 152 7.13 17.69 -13.08
CA ASP A 152 7.52 18.30 -11.80
C ASP A 152 7.71 19.83 -11.91
N VAL A 153 8.36 20.26 -13.00
CA VAL A 153 8.57 21.68 -13.32
C VAL A 153 7.27 22.35 -13.75
N ALA A 154 6.39 21.62 -14.47
CA ALA A 154 5.14 22.15 -15.00
C ALA A 154 4.16 22.61 -13.91
N ALA A 155 4.14 21.94 -12.74
CA ALA A 155 3.30 22.33 -11.60
C ALA A 155 3.70 23.70 -11.01
N LEU A 156 5.01 23.92 -10.88
CA LEU A 156 5.61 25.17 -10.39
C LEU A 156 5.39 26.31 -11.39
N GLU A 157 5.58 26.00 -12.68
CA GLU A 157 5.29 26.90 -13.78
C GLU A 157 3.80 27.22 -13.91
N GLY A 158 2.90 26.34 -13.49
CA GLY A 158 1.46 26.56 -13.57
C GLY A 158 0.97 27.75 -12.73
N TYR A 159 1.48 27.91 -11.50
CA TYR A 159 1.17 29.07 -10.67
C TYR A 159 1.81 30.36 -11.21
N GLU A 160 3.11 30.31 -11.56
CA GLU A 160 3.84 31.43 -12.17
C GLU A 160 3.15 31.92 -13.45
N ALA A 161 2.79 31.00 -14.33
CA ALA A 161 2.14 31.27 -15.61
C ALA A 161 0.81 32.03 -15.48
N VAL A 162 0.02 31.72 -14.45
CA VAL A 162 -1.24 32.44 -14.19
C VAL A 162 -0.94 33.79 -13.54
N GLU A 163 0.01 33.84 -12.62
CA GLU A 163 0.40 35.06 -11.91
C GLU A 163 0.96 36.14 -12.85
N VAL A 164 1.89 35.76 -13.73
CA VAL A 164 2.48 36.63 -14.75
C VAL A 164 1.42 37.10 -15.74
N HIS A 165 0.56 36.19 -16.21
CA HIS A 165 -0.54 36.54 -17.11
C HIS A 165 -1.51 37.54 -16.48
N ALA A 166 -1.90 37.32 -15.22
CA ALA A 166 -2.77 38.23 -14.47
C ALA A 166 -2.16 39.63 -14.30
N ARG A 167 -0.87 39.71 -13.99
CA ARG A 167 -0.17 40.99 -13.85
C ARG A 167 -0.05 41.73 -15.19
N ASN A 168 0.18 41.02 -16.28
CA ASN A 168 0.29 41.61 -17.61
C ASN A 168 -1.06 42.15 -18.11
N GLN A 169 -2.16 41.44 -17.85
CA GLN A 169 -3.51 41.87 -18.25
C GLN A 169 -4.08 42.97 -17.36
N LEU A 170 -3.65 43.05 -16.08
CA LEU A 170 -4.07 44.08 -15.13
C LEU A 170 -2.83 44.72 -14.46
N PRO A 171 -2.09 45.60 -15.17
CA PRO A 171 -0.81 46.13 -14.72
C PRO A 171 -0.92 47.20 -13.61
N GLU A 172 -2.11 47.75 -13.39
CA GLU A 172 -2.34 48.77 -12.37
C GLU A 172 -2.01 48.23 -10.96
N PRO A 173 -1.15 48.93 -10.17
CA PRO A 173 -0.74 48.46 -8.85
C PRO A 173 -1.92 48.15 -7.92
N GLY A 174 -1.89 46.95 -7.35
CA GLY A 174 -2.92 46.45 -6.44
C GLY A 174 -4.20 45.98 -7.12
N ARG A 175 -4.44 46.23 -8.42
CA ARG A 175 -5.64 45.75 -9.13
C ARG A 175 -5.66 44.23 -9.26
N CYS A 176 -4.49 43.62 -9.48
CA CYS A 176 -4.26 42.20 -9.30
C CYS A 176 -3.49 41.97 -7.99
N VAL A 177 -3.98 41.08 -7.14
CA VAL A 177 -3.35 40.68 -5.88
C VAL A 177 -3.13 39.17 -5.87
N SER A 178 -1.87 38.76 -5.77
CA SER A 178 -1.50 37.34 -5.71
C SER A 178 -1.22 36.93 -4.26
N LEU A 179 -1.93 35.93 -3.78
CA LEU A 179 -1.73 35.36 -2.44
C LEU A 179 -0.88 34.09 -2.57
N ARG A 180 0.43 34.21 -2.33
CA ARG A 180 1.36 33.08 -2.36
C ARG A 180 1.30 32.30 -1.04
N ILE A 181 0.78 31.08 -1.09
CA ILE A 181 0.62 30.23 0.10
C ILE A 181 1.74 29.19 0.21
N PRO A 182 2.17 28.83 1.44
CA PRO A 182 3.02 27.67 1.69
C PRO A 182 2.19 26.37 1.66
N LEU A 183 2.73 25.26 2.19
CA LEU A 183 2.02 23.99 2.28
C LEU A 183 0.72 24.15 3.09
N LEU A 184 -0.39 23.57 2.64
CA LEU A 184 -1.64 23.61 3.41
C LEU A 184 -1.58 22.57 4.54
N MET A 185 -2.02 22.93 5.75
CA MET A 185 -2.13 21.97 6.87
C MET A 185 -3.07 20.80 6.51
N GLU A 186 -4.10 21.07 5.70
CA GLU A 186 -5.05 20.09 5.19
C GLU A 186 -4.42 19.03 4.26
N THR A 187 -3.17 19.19 3.83
CA THR A 187 -2.44 18.11 3.11
C THR A 187 -2.27 16.85 3.95
N LEU A 188 -2.28 16.97 5.29
CA LEU A 188 -2.26 15.82 6.20
C LEU A 188 -3.47 14.87 5.98
N LEU A 189 -4.57 15.37 5.40
CA LEU A 189 -5.76 14.56 5.13
C LEU A 189 -5.51 13.46 4.09
N TYR A 190 -4.49 13.59 3.23
CA TYR A 190 -4.09 12.48 2.35
C TYR A 190 -3.54 11.29 3.16
N CYS A 191 -3.04 11.52 4.38
CA CYS A 191 -2.59 10.50 5.30
C CYS A 191 -3.67 10.06 6.31
N ARG A 192 -4.94 10.47 6.14
CA ARG A 192 -6.00 10.16 7.11
C ARG A 192 -6.09 8.67 7.44
N ASP A 193 -6.12 7.83 6.41
CA ASP A 193 -6.29 6.39 6.63
C ASP A 193 -5.02 5.76 7.23
N GLU A 194 -3.82 6.27 6.92
CA GLU A 194 -2.58 5.83 7.57
C GLU A 194 -2.61 6.16 9.07
N LEU A 195 -3.10 7.35 9.44
CA LEU A 195 -3.21 7.78 10.83
C LEU A 195 -4.26 6.98 11.60
N LEU A 196 -5.35 6.59 10.94
CA LEU A 196 -6.41 5.79 11.56
C LEU A 196 -5.96 4.34 11.79
N PHE A 197 -5.38 3.71 10.76
CA PHE A 197 -5.19 2.27 10.74
C PHE A 197 -3.76 1.84 11.05
N ALA A 198 -2.75 2.60 10.64
CA ALA A 198 -1.33 2.25 10.78
C ALA A 198 -0.57 3.14 11.79
N ASN A 199 -1.25 4.03 12.51
CA ASN A 199 -0.64 4.94 13.51
C ASN A 199 0.56 5.71 12.96
N ARG A 200 0.52 6.06 11.67
CA ARG A 200 1.62 6.76 11.02
C ARG A 200 1.11 7.74 9.98
N PHE A 201 1.98 8.64 9.56
CA PHE A 201 1.79 9.43 8.35
C PHE A 201 3.09 9.47 7.56
N ILE A 202 2.97 9.71 6.26
CA ILE A 202 4.09 9.67 5.32
C ILE A 202 4.39 11.08 4.79
N GLY A 203 5.64 11.30 4.39
CA GLY A 203 6.08 12.51 3.72
C GLY A 203 7.45 12.32 3.08
N CYS A 204 7.97 13.34 2.41
CA CYS A 204 9.30 13.33 1.80
C CYS A 204 10.35 14.16 2.56
N PHE A 205 9.91 15.02 3.50
CA PHE A 205 10.80 15.84 4.32
C PHE A 205 11.62 15.02 5.31
N ASP A 206 12.82 15.48 5.65
CA ASP A 206 13.54 15.05 6.83
C ASP A 206 12.74 15.33 8.10
N SER A 207 12.90 14.45 9.09
CA SER A 207 12.05 14.40 10.28
C SER A 207 12.08 15.69 11.11
N ASP A 208 13.18 16.44 11.04
CA ASP A 208 13.38 17.71 11.75
C ASP A 208 13.30 18.93 10.81
N THR A 209 13.07 18.75 9.50
CA THR A 209 12.87 19.87 8.58
C THR A 209 11.62 20.64 8.97
N HIS A 210 11.80 21.91 9.31
CA HIS A 210 10.69 22.76 9.72
C HIS A 210 9.92 23.29 8.50
N VAL A 211 8.76 22.71 8.21
CA VAL A 211 8.00 22.97 6.99
C VAL A 211 7.01 24.12 7.20
N PRO A 212 7.10 25.23 6.45
CA PRO A 212 6.14 26.33 6.54
C PRO A 212 4.76 25.85 6.05
N CYS A 213 3.73 26.13 6.84
CA CYS A 213 2.37 25.73 6.49
C CYS A 213 1.30 26.74 6.94
N ILE A 214 0.14 26.69 6.29
CA ILE A 214 -1.02 27.55 6.57
C ILE A 214 -2.32 26.76 6.54
N SER A 215 -3.30 27.12 7.37
CA SER A 215 -4.63 26.51 7.30
C SER A 215 -5.42 27.05 6.10
N VAL A 216 -6.25 26.22 5.47
CA VAL A 216 -7.19 26.66 4.41
C VAL A 216 -8.12 27.77 4.92
N ARG A 217 -8.45 27.77 6.22
CA ARG A 217 -9.30 28.82 6.80
C ARG A 217 -8.61 30.18 6.80
N ASP A 218 -7.33 30.24 7.14
CA ASP A 218 -6.54 31.47 7.09
C ASP A 218 -6.38 31.98 5.66
N VAL A 219 -6.13 31.11 4.68
CA VAL A 219 -6.13 31.52 3.26
C VAL A 219 -7.48 32.14 2.88
N GLY A 220 -8.58 31.57 3.38
CA GLY A 220 -9.93 32.13 3.22
C GLY A 220 -10.08 33.53 3.82
N TYR A 221 -9.54 33.78 5.01
CA TYR A 221 -9.52 35.12 5.62
C TYR A 221 -8.71 36.14 4.81
N ALA A 222 -7.53 35.75 4.33
CA ALA A 222 -6.70 36.62 3.50
C ALA A 222 -7.38 36.99 2.17
N ALA A 223 -7.96 36.00 1.48
CA ALA A 223 -8.71 36.24 0.25
C ALA A 223 -9.94 37.12 0.50
N ALA A 224 -10.70 36.84 1.55
CA ALA A 224 -11.90 37.61 1.88
C ALA A 224 -11.59 39.08 2.17
N GLU A 225 -10.50 39.40 2.87
CA GLU A 225 -10.11 40.79 3.17
C GLU A 225 -9.85 41.61 1.89
N VAL A 226 -9.15 41.02 0.91
CA VAL A 226 -8.84 41.67 -0.36
C VAL A 226 -10.09 41.81 -1.22
N LEU A 227 -10.87 40.72 -1.34
CA LEU A 227 -12.08 40.67 -2.16
C LEU A 227 -13.18 41.59 -1.64
N ALA A 228 -13.34 41.65 -0.31
CA ALA A 228 -14.36 42.49 0.30
C ALA A 228 -14.06 43.97 0.06
N ASN A 229 -12.80 44.40 -0.09
CA ASN A 229 -12.38 45.81 -0.15
C ASN A 229 -11.67 46.19 -1.47
N PRO A 230 -12.35 46.09 -2.63
CA PRO A 230 -11.71 46.21 -3.95
C PRO A 230 -11.17 47.61 -4.29
N LYS A 231 -11.51 48.64 -3.50
CA LYS A 231 -11.02 50.02 -3.68
C LYS A 231 -9.82 50.37 -2.79
N ARG A 232 -9.46 49.51 -1.84
CA ARG A 232 -8.30 49.71 -0.95
C ARG A 232 -7.00 49.47 -1.74
N LYS A 233 -5.94 50.19 -1.39
CA LYS A 233 -4.60 49.93 -1.91
C LYS A 233 -4.03 48.67 -1.26
N TYR A 234 -3.61 47.73 -2.09
CA TYR A 234 -2.99 46.47 -1.71
C TYR A 234 -1.69 46.32 -2.48
N GLU A 235 -0.76 45.56 -1.92
CA GLU A 235 0.41 45.10 -2.66
C GLU A 235 0.01 44.09 -3.72
N SER A 236 0.82 43.99 -4.78
CA SER A 236 0.54 43.06 -5.87
C SER A 236 0.76 41.60 -5.47
N VAL A 237 1.58 41.33 -4.45
CA VAL A 237 1.92 39.98 -3.99
C VAL A 237 2.01 39.96 -2.46
N TYR A 238 1.32 39.03 -1.82
CA TYR A 238 1.45 38.73 -0.39
C TYR A 238 1.98 37.31 -0.20
N ARG A 239 2.99 37.13 0.66
CA ARG A 239 3.56 35.81 1.01
C ARG A 239 3.00 35.36 2.35
N LEU A 240 2.08 34.40 2.34
CA LEU A 240 1.36 33.95 3.53
C LEU A 240 2.13 32.87 4.32
N THR A 241 3.46 33.00 4.45
CA THR A 241 4.35 32.02 5.08
C THR A 241 4.38 32.11 6.60
N GLY A 242 4.17 33.30 7.16
CA GLY A 242 4.00 33.54 8.61
C GLY A 242 5.28 33.60 9.45
N GLY A 243 6.47 33.51 8.85
CA GLY A 243 7.77 33.60 9.54
C GLY A 243 8.33 32.28 10.08
N MET A 244 9.38 32.34 10.93
CA MET A 244 10.08 31.14 11.43
C MET A 244 9.25 30.27 12.38
N ASN A 245 8.34 30.84 13.18
CA ASN A 245 7.51 30.09 14.15
C ASN A 245 6.24 29.50 13.52
N ALA A 246 6.21 29.44 12.19
CA ALA A 246 5.00 29.38 11.41
C ALA A 246 4.85 28.06 10.62
N GLY A 247 5.76 27.14 10.87
CA GLY A 247 5.77 25.79 10.35
C GLY A 247 5.71 24.77 11.48
N CYS A 248 5.98 23.53 11.12
CA CYS A 248 6.26 22.46 12.06
C CYS A 248 7.13 21.42 11.37
N SER A 249 8.00 20.76 12.12
CA SER A 249 8.67 19.56 11.61
C SER A 249 7.75 18.34 11.65
N PRO A 250 8.02 17.31 10.82
CA PRO A 250 7.31 16.04 10.93
C PRO A 250 7.36 15.42 12.34
N ASN A 251 8.50 15.51 13.04
CA ASN A 251 8.62 15.03 14.43
C ASN A 251 7.73 15.82 15.40
N GLU A 252 7.61 17.14 15.23
CA GLU A 252 6.69 17.94 16.04
C GLU A 252 5.23 17.58 15.76
N LEU A 253 4.87 17.39 14.48
CA LEU A 253 3.54 16.98 14.08
C LEU A 253 3.17 15.60 14.65
N ALA A 254 4.09 14.64 14.59
CA ALA A 254 3.96 13.32 15.20
C ALA A 254 3.71 13.41 16.72
N ARG A 255 4.45 14.28 17.41
CA ARG A 255 4.27 14.54 18.86
C ARG A 255 2.91 15.14 19.17
N TYR A 256 2.47 16.15 18.42
CA TYR A 256 1.14 16.77 18.61
C TYR A 256 0.02 15.77 18.36
N LEU A 257 0.10 14.97 17.30
CA LEU A 257 -0.87 13.91 17.02
C LEU A 257 -0.87 12.85 18.13
N THR A 258 0.30 12.45 18.63
CA THR A 258 0.43 11.51 19.75
C THR A 258 -0.27 12.03 21.00
N GLU A 259 -0.02 13.30 21.36
CA GLU A 259 -0.66 13.99 22.48
C GLU A 259 -2.20 14.04 22.32
N PHE A 260 -2.70 14.48 21.16
CA PHE A 260 -4.14 14.69 20.96
C PHE A 260 -4.94 13.41 20.66
N LEU A 261 -4.30 12.35 20.16
CA LEU A 261 -4.94 11.07 19.85
C LEU A 261 -4.74 10.00 20.93
N GLY A 262 -3.84 10.24 21.88
CA GLY A 262 -3.57 9.33 23.00
C GLY A 262 -2.92 8.00 22.61
N ARG A 263 -2.23 7.95 21.46
CA ARG A 263 -1.52 6.77 20.94
C ARG A 263 -0.27 7.20 20.19
N GLU A 264 0.79 6.40 20.19
CA GLU A 264 2.02 6.72 19.47
C GLU A 264 1.73 6.90 17.97
N ILE A 265 2.12 8.05 17.40
CA ILE A 265 2.01 8.34 15.97
C ILE A 265 3.41 8.54 15.40
N LYS A 266 3.75 7.81 14.34
CA LYS A 266 5.08 7.85 13.70
C LYS A 266 5.06 8.61 12.39
N TYR A 267 6.18 9.28 12.12
CA TYR A 267 6.46 9.82 10.79
C TYR A 267 7.32 8.83 10.00
N ARG A 268 6.95 8.58 8.74
CA ARG A 268 7.73 7.78 7.80
C ARG A 268 8.15 8.62 6.61
N LYS A 269 9.45 8.93 6.55
CA LYS A 269 10.07 9.55 5.37
C LYS A 269 10.11 8.55 4.21
N LEU A 270 9.72 9.00 3.03
CA LEU A 270 9.84 8.29 1.77
C LEU A 270 10.83 9.03 0.86
N SER A 271 11.44 8.31 -0.09
CA SER A 271 12.15 8.97 -1.19
C SER A 271 11.15 9.74 -2.07
N ASP A 272 11.63 10.73 -2.83
CA ASP A 272 10.76 11.55 -3.69
C ASP A 272 9.96 10.69 -4.68
N ALA A 273 10.61 9.72 -5.34
CA ALA A 273 9.95 8.79 -6.25
C ALA A 273 8.91 7.88 -5.56
N ALA A 274 9.16 7.45 -4.31
CA ALA A 274 8.20 6.67 -3.55
C ALA A 274 7.02 7.53 -3.08
N PHE A 275 7.28 8.76 -2.64
CA PHE A 275 6.26 9.72 -2.23
C PHE A 275 5.30 10.04 -3.38
N LEU A 276 5.80 10.41 -4.56
CA LEU A 276 4.96 10.73 -5.72
C LEU A 276 4.05 9.54 -6.10
N ARG A 277 4.61 8.33 -6.14
CA ARG A 277 3.85 7.10 -6.42
C ARG A 277 2.72 6.88 -5.42
N VAL A 278 3.00 6.99 -4.13
CA VAL A 278 1.98 6.79 -3.08
C VAL A 278 0.92 7.89 -3.12
N MET A 279 1.30 9.15 -3.40
CA MET A 279 0.32 10.23 -3.52
C MET A 279 -0.59 10.05 -4.73
N LYS A 280 -0.06 9.53 -5.85
CA LYS A 280 -0.84 9.14 -7.04
C LYS A 280 -1.84 8.03 -6.73
N GLU A 281 -1.43 6.99 -5.99
CA GLU A 281 -2.32 5.92 -5.52
C GLU A 281 -3.43 6.46 -4.59
N LYS A 282 -3.13 7.49 -3.80
CA LYS A 282 -4.11 8.18 -2.95
C LYS A 282 -4.97 9.20 -3.72
N HIS A 283 -4.91 9.20 -5.05
CA HIS A 283 -5.63 10.13 -5.94
C HIS A 283 -5.36 11.61 -5.62
N THR A 284 -4.15 11.91 -5.14
CA THR A 284 -3.70 13.28 -4.95
C THR A 284 -3.47 13.93 -6.30
N PRO A 285 -3.85 15.20 -6.52
CA PRO A 285 -3.43 15.93 -7.70
C PRO A 285 -1.91 15.94 -7.80
N GLU A 286 -1.38 15.49 -8.94
CA GLU A 286 0.06 15.33 -9.20
C GLU A 286 0.86 16.58 -8.80
N GLN A 287 0.33 17.76 -9.14
CA GLN A 287 0.96 19.05 -8.88
C GLN A 287 1.11 19.37 -7.39
N VAL A 288 0.23 18.86 -6.54
CA VAL A 288 0.35 19.02 -5.08
C VAL A 288 1.48 18.13 -4.55
N ALA A 289 1.60 16.90 -5.05
CA ALA A 289 2.68 16.00 -4.66
C ALA A 289 4.03 16.54 -5.14
N GLN A 290 4.12 16.97 -6.39
CA GLN A 290 5.31 17.60 -6.97
C GLN A 290 5.68 18.90 -6.28
N GLY A 291 4.71 19.77 -6.00
CA GLY A 291 4.95 20.99 -5.23
C GLY A 291 5.48 20.70 -3.81
N THR A 292 5.10 19.58 -3.20
CA THR A 292 5.63 19.15 -1.90
C THR A 292 7.10 18.72 -2.01
N VAL A 293 7.46 17.96 -3.05
CA VAL A 293 8.86 17.59 -3.36
C VAL A 293 9.70 18.82 -3.69
N GLY A 294 9.19 19.75 -4.51
CA GLY A 294 9.87 21.00 -4.83
C GLY A 294 10.15 21.85 -3.59
N LEU A 295 9.19 21.90 -2.64
CA LEU A 295 9.41 22.57 -1.35
C LEU A 295 10.47 21.85 -0.50
N ARG A 296 10.49 20.52 -0.49
CA ARG A 296 11.51 19.73 0.22
C ARG A 296 12.91 20.06 -0.29
N ILE A 297 13.13 19.91 -1.60
CA ILE A 297 14.42 20.20 -2.27
C ILE A 297 14.90 21.58 -1.82
N PHE A 298 14.00 22.56 -1.84
CA PHE A 298 14.34 23.91 -1.45
C PHE A 298 14.77 24.05 0.03
N LEU A 299 14.05 23.42 0.95
CA LEU A 299 14.32 23.52 2.39
C LEU A 299 15.59 22.76 2.81
N GLU A 300 15.92 21.65 2.13
CA GLU A 300 16.95 20.71 2.58
C GLU A 300 18.28 20.82 1.80
N VAL A 301 18.28 21.30 0.55
CA VAL A 301 19.53 21.42 -0.25
C VAL A 301 20.42 22.57 0.23
N SER A 302 19.88 23.52 1.00
CA SER A 302 20.65 24.66 1.52
C SER A 302 21.63 24.29 2.65
N SER A 303 21.44 23.16 3.35
CA SER A 303 22.27 22.81 4.53
C SER A 303 23.58 22.09 4.21
N ASP A 304 23.70 21.41 3.07
CA ASP A 304 24.91 20.61 2.75
C ASP A 304 26.00 21.40 2.01
N SER A 305 25.63 22.49 1.33
CA SER A 305 26.60 23.28 0.57
C SER A 305 27.34 24.33 1.42
N GLU A 306 26.72 24.86 2.47
CA GLU A 306 27.36 25.81 3.40
C GLU A 306 28.21 25.11 4.47
N ALA A 307 28.00 23.82 4.73
CA ALA A 307 28.77 23.05 5.70
C ALA A 307 30.19 22.69 5.21
N ARG A 308 30.51 22.84 3.92
CA ARG A 308 31.82 22.48 3.33
C ARG A 308 32.82 23.63 3.22
N SER A 309 32.48 24.85 3.66
CA SER A 309 33.31 26.04 3.41
C SER A 309 33.82 26.79 4.65
N LEU A 310 33.71 26.24 5.86
CA LEU A 310 34.31 26.86 7.05
C LEU A 310 35.07 25.85 7.92
N PRO A 311 36.36 26.09 8.26
CA PRO A 311 37.08 25.25 9.21
C PRO A 311 36.51 25.44 10.62
N ALA A 312 36.44 24.34 11.36
CA ALA A 312 35.91 24.26 12.70
C ALA A 312 36.54 25.30 13.66
N GLN A 313 35.75 26.29 14.07
CA GLN A 313 35.98 26.99 15.34
C GLN A 313 34.95 26.50 16.34
N SER A 314 35.45 25.99 17.45
CA SER A 314 34.65 25.65 18.61
C SER A 314 34.08 26.94 19.20
N ASP A 315 32.75 27.06 19.22
CA ASP A 315 32.15 27.94 20.22
C ASP A 315 30.82 27.40 20.73
N LYS A 316 30.59 27.73 22.00
CA LYS A 316 29.64 27.11 22.91
C LYS A 316 28.19 27.51 22.59
N GLY A 317 27.31 26.51 22.55
CA GLY A 317 25.99 26.59 23.20
C GLY A 317 24.99 27.66 22.75
N GLU A 318 24.77 27.86 21.46
CA GLU A 318 23.57 28.54 20.95
C GLU A 318 22.78 27.62 19.98
N PRO A 319 21.43 27.65 20.00
CA PRO A 319 20.62 26.79 19.15
C PRO A 319 20.84 27.16 17.68
N ARG A 320 21.18 26.15 16.85
CA ARG A 320 21.35 26.27 15.39
C ARG A 320 20.15 27.00 14.78
N THR A 321 20.33 28.28 14.43
CA THR A 321 19.32 29.08 13.74
C THR A 321 19.13 28.54 12.33
N LEU A 322 17.94 27.99 12.07
CA LEU A 322 17.50 27.54 10.75
C LEU A 322 17.47 28.74 9.79
N HIS A 323 18.48 28.87 8.92
CA HIS A 323 18.50 29.85 7.84
C HIS A 323 17.49 29.43 6.75
N LEU A 324 16.22 29.77 6.93
CA LEU A 324 15.24 29.80 5.84
C LEU A 324 15.68 30.90 4.84
N PRO A 325 15.71 30.70 3.52
CA PRO A 325 16.14 31.78 2.63
C PRO A 325 15.24 33.02 2.75
N GLU A 326 15.74 34.21 2.38
CA GLU A 326 15.07 35.50 2.58
C GLU A 326 13.60 35.54 2.10
N ALA A 327 13.26 34.76 1.07
CA ALA A 327 11.89 34.56 0.59
C ALA A 327 10.89 33.99 1.64
N PHE A 328 11.39 33.42 2.73
CA PHE A 328 10.66 32.84 3.87
C PHE A 328 10.92 33.60 5.18
N HIS A 329 11.93 34.47 5.23
CA HIS A 329 12.17 35.34 6.37
C HIS A 329 11.13 36.45 6.42
N SER A 330 10.48 36.56 7.59
CA SER A 330 9.64 37.68 8.04
C SER A 330 9.00 38.55 6.95
N THR A 331 7.82 38.16 6.48
CA THR A 331 6.79 39.17 6.24
C THR A 331 5.52 38.81 7.00
N SER A 332 5.14 39.75 7.84
CA SER A 332 3.93 39.82 8.64
C SER A 332 2.66 39.95 7.78
N ASP A 333 2.66 39.45 6.54
CA ASP A 333 1.64 39.70 5.51
C ASP A 333 0.27 39.19 5.91
N PHE A 334 0.19 38.02 6.55
CA PHE A 334 -1.11 37.54 7.03
C PHE A 334 -1.71 38.46 8.09
N ARG A 335 -0.94 38.82 9.11
CA ARG A 335 -1.41 39.66 10.22
C ARG A 335 -1.60 41.11 9.78
N LEU A 336 -0.74 41.64 8.93
CA LEU A 336 -0.85 42.97 8.34
C LEU A 336 -2.10 43.08 7.45
N LEU A 337 -2.34 42.06 6.61
CA LEU A 337 -3.49 42.02 5.73
C LEU A 337 -4.78 41.87 6.54
N THR A 338 -4.87 40.81 7.36
CA THR A 338 -6.13 40.38 7.98
C THR A 338 -6.39 40.95 9.36
N LYS A 339 -5.38 41.57 10.01
CA LYS A 339 -5.36 41.98 11.42
C LYS A 339 -5.61 40.82 12.40
N ARG A 340 -5.43 39.58 11.97
CA ARG A 340 -5.63 38.37 12.77
C ARG A 340 -4.31 37.66 13.00
N ASP A 341 -4.23 36.97 14.13
CA ASP A 341 -3.19 35.98 14.34
C ASP A 341 -3.52 34.73 13.53
N ARG A 342 -2.49 34.19 12.89
CA ARG A 342 -2.60 33.00 12.05
C ARG A 342 -2.74 31.77 12.92
N MET A 343 -3.51 30.78 12.47
CA MET A 343 -3.58 29.49 13.13
C MET A 343 -2.24 28.77 13.03
N ASN A 344 -1.69 28.32 14.16
CA ASN A 344 -0.49 27.49 14.15
C ASN A 344 -0.86 25.99 14.06
N PRO A 345 0.07 25.11 13.63
CA PRO A 345 -0.23 23.68 13.42
C PRO A 345 -0.76 22.97 14.66
N ARG A 346 -0.23 23.28 15.85
CA ARG A 346 -0.68 22.68 17.11
C ARG A 346 -2.13 23.08 17.42
N GLN A 347 -2.47 24.36 17.28
CA GLN A 347 -3.84 24.87 17.47
C GLN A 347 -4.82 24.27 16.45
N TRP A 348 -4.39 24.12 15.19
CA TRP A 348 -5.20 23.48 14.15
C TRP A 348 -5.51 22.03 14.53
N LEU A 349 -4.48 21.25 14.87
CA LEU A 349 -4.64 19.87 15.32
C LEU A 349 -5.47 19.76 16.61
N GLN A 350 -5.27 20.64 17.59
CA GLN A 350 -6.07 20.63 18.81
C GLN A 350 -7.57 20.76 18.53
N ARG A 351 -7.95 21.50 17.48
CA ARG A 351 -9.36 21.68 17.08
C ARG A 351 -9.91 20.51 16.29
N CYS A 352 -9.11 19.85 15.45
CA CYS A 352 -9.62 18.90 14.46
C CYS A 352 -9.09 17.47 14.55
N ALA A 353 -8.02 17.21 15.31
CA ALA A 353 -7.35 15.91 15.32
C ALA A 353 -8.29 14.78 15.74
N SER A 354 -9.02 14.94 16.86
CA SER A 354 -9.96 13.92 17.32
C SER A 354 -11.13 13.73 16.36
N ALA A 355 -11.66 14.82 15.78
CA ALA A 355 -12.78 14.74 14.85
C ALA A 355 -12.42 14.04 13.52
N ILE A 356 -11.16 14.11 13.10
CA ILE A 356 -10.73 13.63 11.78
C ILE A 356 -9.98 12.29 11.86
N PHE A 357 -9.14 12.12 12.89
CA PHE A 357 -8.15 11.04 13.02
C PHE A 357 -8.36 10.15 14.25
N ALA A 358 -9.38 10.38 15.09
CA ALA A 358 -9.70 9.45 16.16
C ALA A 358 -10.34 8.17 15.60
N ARG A 359 -10.03 7.05 16.27
CA ARG A 359 -10.78 5.81 16.07
C ARG A 359 -12.15 5.99 16.72
N THR A 360 -13.18 5.56 16.00
CA THR A 360 -14.59 5.56 16.38
C THR A 360 -15.09 4.13 16.28
N PRO A 361 -16.18 3.74 16.98
CA PRO A 361 -16.73 2.39 16.83
C PRO A 361 -17.04 2.01 15.38
N GLN A 362 -17.35 3.00 14.53
CA GLN A 362 -17.64 2.80 13.10
C GLN A 362 -16.40 2.54 12.23
N ASN A 363 -15.19 2.82 12.72
CA ASN A 363 -13.94 2.57 11.99
C ASN A 363 -13.02 1.59 12.73
N GLN A 364 -13.52 0.91 13.75
CA GLN A 364 -12.79 -0.13 14.46
C GLN A 364 -12.90 -1.44 13.69
N VAL A 365 -11.77 -1.93 13.18
CA VAL A 365 -11.69 -3.20 12.47
C VAL A 365 -11.99 -4.34 13.44
N GLN A 366 -12.91 -5.22 13.04
CA GLN A 366 -13.14 -6.51 13.67
C GLN A 366 -12.56 -7.60 12.76
N LEU A 367 -11.95 -8.64 13.34
CA LEU A 367 -11.27 -9.66 12.57
C LEU A 367 -12.07 -10.97 12.60
N PHE A 368 -12.34 -11.51 11.41
CA PHE A 368 -12.98 -12.81 11.25
C PHE A 368 -12.05 -13.73 10.47
N VAL A 369 -11.33 -14.62 11.16
CA VAL A 369 -10.34 -15.52 10.54
C VAL A 369 -11.00 -16.83 10.17
N VAL A 370 -10.92 -17.22 8.91
CA VAL A 370 -11.39 -18.51 8.39
C VAL A 370 -10.22 -19.29 7.83
N GLY A 371 -10.02 -20.52 8.31
CA GLY A 371 -9.01 -21.43 7.77
C GLY A 371 -9.21 -22.84 8.29
N SER A 372 -8.29 -23.74 7.96
CA SER A 372 -8.29 -25.12 8.47
C SER A 372 -7.23 -25.33 9.57
N GLY A 373 -7.05 -26.55 10.08
CA GLY A 373 -6.01 -26.87 11.07
C GLY A 373 -4.56 -26.83 10.56
N GLU A 374 -4.29 -26.17 9.44
CA GLU A 374 -2.96 -26.01 8.85
C GLU A 374 -2.06 -25.06 9.67
N ALA A 375 -0.75 -25.22 9.55
CA ALA A 375 0.26 -24.50 10.30
C ALA A 375 0.13 -22.98 10.20
N LEU A 376 -0.21 -22.45 9.01
CA LEU A 376 -0.40 -21.01 8.82
C LEU A 376 -1.60 -20.47 9.63
N PHE A 377 -2.73 -21.18 9.63
CA PHE A 377 -3.89 -20.79 10.43
C PHE A 377 -3.61 -20.90 11.92
N LEU A 378 -2.89 -21.93 12.36
CA LEU A 378 -2.47 -22.08 13.76
C LEU A 378 -1.54 -20.95 14.19
N GLU A 379 -0.57 -20.56 13.37
CA GLU A 379 0.35 -19.47 13.68
C GLU A 379 -0.37 -18.11 13.69
N VAL A 380 -1.30 -17.87 12.76
CA VAL A 380 -2.19 -16.70 12.80
C VAL A 380 -3.03 -16.69 14.07
N SER A 381 -3.63 -17.82 14.43
CA SER A 381 -4.48 -17.93 15.64
C SER A 381 -3.67 -17.65 16.90
N LYS A 382 -2.47 -18.21 17.00
CA LYS A 382 -1.52 -17.98 18.11
C LYS A 382 -1.09 -16.52 18.19
N PHE A 383 -0.77 -15.91 17.04
CA PHE A 383 -0.37 -14.51 16.99
C PHE A 383 -1.51 -13.57 17.38
N VAL A 384 -2.73 -13.80 16.89
CA VAL A 384 -3.89 -12.99 17.26
C VAL A 384 -4.23 -13.17 18.75
N ALA A 385 -4.16 -14.39 19.28
CA ALA A 385 -4.36 -14.65 20.70
C ALA A 385 -3.33 -13.89 21.56
N SER A 386 -2.04 -13.89 21.18
CA SER A 386 -1.01 -13.18 21.94
C SER A 386 -1.23 -11.67 21.99
N GLN A 387 -1.75 -11.07 20.90
CA GLN A 387 -2.11 -9.65 20.85
C GLN A 387 -3.30 -9.29 21.75
N ILE A 388 -4.22 -10.22 21.99
CA ILE A 388 -5.38 -10.03 22.88
C ILE A 388 -4.98 -10.22 24.36
N THR A 389 -4.07 -11.16 24.65
CA THR A 389 -3.72 -11.57 26.03
C THR A 389 -2.52 -10.84 26.64
N ALA A 390 -1.78 -10.03 25.89
CA ALA A 390 -0.57 -9.35 26.39
C ALA A 390 -0.90 -8.40 27.58
N PRO A 391 -0.36 -8.63 28.80
CA PRO A 391 -0.49 -7.70 29.91
C PRO A 391 0.35 -6.45 29.67
N SER A 392 -0.06 -5.33 30.29
CA SER A 392 0.60 -4.01 30.29
C SER A 392 1.99 -4.02 30.97
N ALA A 393 2.93 -4.82 30.50
CA ALA A 393 4.32 -4.72 30.87
C ALA A 393 4.99 -3.63 30.00
N LEU A 394 5.72 -2.73 30.67
CA LEU A 394 6.58 -1.70 30.07
C LEU A 394 7.25 -2.20 28.78
N PRO A 395 7.32 -1.38 27.72
CA PRO A 395 7.97 -1.81 26.49
C PRO A 395 9.43 -2.16 26.80
N PRO A 396 9.94 -3.34 26.37
CA PRO A 396 11.37 -3.55 26.34
C PRO A 396 11.98 -2.41 25.52
N ARG A 397 13.06 -1.81 26.04
CA ARG A 397 13.64 -0.56 25.54
C ARG A 397 14.35 -0.68 24.18
N GLU A 398 14.09 -1.75 23.45
CA GLU A 398 14.64 -2.06 22.14
C GLU A 398 13.53 -2.71 21.31
N VAL A 399 13.35 -2.27 20.06
CA VAL A 399 12.34 -2.71 19.06
C VAL A 399 11.05 -1.88 19.05
N GLY A 400 10.84 -1.14 17.94
CA GLY A 400 9.76 -0.18 17.75
C GLY A 400 8.36 -0.80 17.68
N GLU A 401 7.37 -0.07 18.20
CA GLU A 401 5.95 -0.45 18.14
C GLU A 401 5.46 -0.61 16.68
N SER A 402 4.85 -1.77 16.40
CA SER A 402 4.42 -2.26 15.08
C SER A 402 3.17 -1.54 14.52
N ALA A 403 2.93 -1.65 13.21
CA ALA A 403 1.66 -1.31 12.54
C ALA A 403 0.46 -2.13 13.06
N ILE A 404 0.74 -3.21 13.80
CA ILE A 404 -0.25 -4.08 14.41
C ILE A 404 -0.67 -3.43 15.74
N PRO A 405 -1.94 -3.01 15.91
CA PRO A 405 -2.38 -2.38 17.14
C PRO A 405 -2.23 -3.37 18.31
N THR A 406 -1.32 -3.06 19.23
CA THR A 406 -1.29 -3.70 20.55
C THR A 406 -2.58 -3.30 21.27
N VAL A 407 -3.33 -4.27 21.80
CA VAL A 407 -4.56 -4.00 22.56
C VAL A 407 -4.16 -3.45 23.93
N LEU A 408 -3.83 -2.16 24.00
CA LEU A 408 -3.38 -1.49 25.22
C LEU A 408 -4.56 -1.29 26.20
N PRO A 409 -4.46 -1.74 27.47
CA PRO A 409 -5.35 -1.27 28.52
C PRO A 409 -4.88 0.10 29.03
N GLY A 410 -5.55 1.17 28.58
CA GLY A 410 -5.28 2.53 29.08
C GLY A 410 -5.82 2.74 30.49
N ARG A 411 -4.95 3.03 31.45
CA ARG A 411 -5.32 3.39 32.83
C ARG A 411 -5.58 4.90 32.91
N HIS A 412 -6.85 5.33 32.77
CA HIS A 412 -7.28 6.67 33.23
C HIS A 412 -8.70 6.64 33.80
N SER A 413 -8.82 7.26 34.98
CA SER A 413 -10.06 7.54 35.69
C SER A 413 -10.93 8.49 34.87
N GLY A 414 -11.98 7.98 34.21
CA GLY A 414 -12.95 8.81 33.50
C GLY A 414 -13.75 8.07 32.41
N ASN A 415 -14.67 7.20 32.83
CA ASN A 415 -15.90 6.78 32.13
C ASN A 415 -15.98 6.76 30.58
N TRP A 416 -14.96 6.27 29.87
CA TRP A 416 -15.03 5.92 28.44
C TRP A 416 -14.37 4.56 28.21
N SER A 417 -15.17 3.50 28.22
CA SER A 417 -14.72 2.13 27.89
C SER A 417 -14.54 1.99 26.38
N LEU A 418 -13.29 2.08 25.89
CA LEU A 418 -12.94 1.64 24.54
C LEU A 418 -13.14 0.12 24.45
N GLN A 419 -14.10 -0.33 23.63
CA GLN A 419 -14.38 -1.74 23.38
C GLN A 419 -13.16 -2.42 22.75
N GLN A 420 -12.79 -3.61 23.24
CA GLN A 420 -11.74 -4.44 22.64
C GLN A 420 -12.09 -4.81 21.18
N ALA A 421 -11.08 -4.98 20.32
CA ALA A 421 -11.30 -5.48 18.97
C ALA A 421 -11.87 -6.91 19.03
N LYS A 422 -13.05 -7.11 18.42
CA LYS A 422 -13.67 -8.44 18.33
C LYS A 422 -12.88 -9.28 17.34
N VAL A 423 -12.42 -10.45 17.79
CA VAL A 423 -11.80 -11.47 16.95
C VAL A 423 -12.65 -12.73 16.99
N THR A 424 -12.99 -13.26 15.81
CA THR A 424 -13.66 -14.55 15.65
C THR A 424 -12.76 -15.47 14.84
N LEU A 425 -12.36 -16.60 15.42
CA LEU A 425 -11.62 -17.66 14.71
C LEU A 425 -12.62 -18.71 14.23
N CYS A 426 -12.50 -19.18 13.00
CA CYS A 426 -13.37 -20.20 12.41
C CYS A 426 -12.51 -21.28 11.76
N THR A 427 -12.46 -22.45 12.40
CA THR A 427 -11.77 -23.62 11.87
C THR A 427 -12.70 -24.44 10.99
N VAL A 428 -12.17 -24.88 9.86
CA VAL A 428 -12.87 -25.60 8.80
C VAL A 428 -12.30 -27.03 8.75
N LYS A 429 -13.12 -28.06 9.04
CA LYS A 429 -12.76 -29.48 8.92
C LYS A 429 -13.78 -30.24 8.07
N ALA A 430 -13.32 -31.26 7.33
CA ALA A 430 -14.22 -32.17 6.63
C ALA A 430 -15.10 -32.93 7.64
N ALA A 431 -16.41 -33.10 7.34
CA ALA A 431 -17.26 -33.94 8.18
C ALA A 431 -16.73 -35.39 8.23
N PRO A 432 -16.70 -36.05 9.40
CA PRO A 432 -16.46 -37.48 9.45
C PRO A 432 -17.58 -38.18 8.68
N GLY A 433 -17.22 -38.97 7.68
CA GLY A 433 -18.18 -39.72 6.87
C GLY A 433 -19.09 -40.54 7.78
N GLY A 434 -20.39 -40.25 7.73
CA GLY A 434 -21.40 -41.09 8.38
C GLY A 434 -21.42 -42.44 7.68
N GLY A 435 -20.78 -43.44 8.28
CA GLY A 435 -20.98 -44.83 7.91
C GLY A 435 -22.43 -45.22 8.15
N SER A 436 -23.23 -45.28 7.09
CA SER A 436 -24.42 -46.11 7.04
C SER A 436 -24.75 -46.37 5.57
N GLY A 437 -24.37 -47.57 5.10
CA GLY A 437 -24.88 -48.09 3.85
C GLY A 437 -26.41 -48.12 3.87
N ARG A 438 -27.03 -47.44 2.91
CA ARG A 438 -28.27 -47.88 2.26
C ARG A 438 -28.50 -47.03 1.02
N SER A 439 -28.52 -47.73 -0.11
CA SER A 439 -29.03 -47.28 -1.40
C SER A 439 -30.28 -46.42 -1.27
N ARG A 440 -30.29 -45.25 -1.93
CA ARG A 440 -31.42 -44.82 -2.78
C ARG A 440 -31.08 -43.62 -3.66
N SER A 441 -31.43 -43.80 -4.92
CA SER A 441 -31.54 -42.87 -6.03
C SER A 441 -32.21 -41.53 -5.70
N SER A 442 -31.60 -40.42 -6.13
CA SER A 442 -32.25 -39.20 -6.65
C SER A 442 -31.20 -38.08 -6.77
N GLY A 443 -30.98 -37.61 -7.99
CA GLY A 443 -29.98 -36.59 -8.31
C GLY A 443 -30.29 -35.21 -7.72
N VAL A 444 -29.56 -34.85 -6.66
CA VAL A 444 -29.12 -33.48 -6.34
C VAL A 444 -27.78 -33.64 -5.62
N PRO A 445 -26.69 -32.97 -6.03
CA PRO A 445 -25.44 -33.00 -5.27
C PRO A 445 -25.68 -32.33 -3.92
N LEU A 446 -25.58 -33.08 -2.81
CA LEU A 446 -25.52 -32.48 -1.47
C LEU A 446 -24.22 -31.66 -1.36
N PRO A 447 -24.28 -30.41 -0.89
CA PRO A 447 -23.07 -29.61 -0.70
C PRO A 447 -22.15 -30.28 0.33
N PRO A 448 -20.82 -30.21 0.17
CA PRO A 448 -19.89 -30.81 1.12
C PRO A 448 -20.10 -30.17 2.50
N THR A 449 -20.43 -31.00 3.49
CA THR A 449 -20.65 -30.56 4.87
C THR A 449 -19.30 -30.38 5.55
N VAL A 450 -18.95 -29.14 5.87
CA VAL A 450 -17.65 -28.77 6.45
C VAL A 450 -17.90 -28.09 7.80
N TYR A 451 -17.34 -28.62 8.88
CA TYR A 451 -17.65 -28.28 10.27
C TYR A 451 -16.42 -28.04 11.16
N GLN A 452 -16.66 -27.21 12.18
CA GLN A 452 -16.14 -27.24 13.56
C GLN A 452 -14.96 -26.35 13.98
N LEU A 453 -15.33 -25.41 14.88
CA LEU A 453 -14.55 -24.65 15.87
C LEU A 453 -14.02 -25.58 16.98
N GLU A 454 -12.74 -25.49 17.35
CA GLU A 454 -12.24 -26.20 18.54
C GLU A 454 -13.00 -25.76 19.81
N GLY A 455 -13.61 -26.71 20.53
CA GLY A 455 -14.23 -26.48 21.84
C GLY A 455 -15.74 -26.19 21.87
N ALA A 456 -16.45 -26.18 20.74
CA ALA A 456 -17.92 -26.01 20.67
C ALA A 456 -18.62 -27.17 19.93
N PRO A 457 -19.93 -27.44 20.18
CA PRO A 457 -20.67 -28.45 19.44
C PRO A 457 -20.68 -28.15 17.92
N PRO A 458 -20.84 -29.16 17.05
CA PRO A 458 -20.79 -28.96 15.60
C PRO A 458 -21.91 -28.02 15.13
N TYR A 459 -21.54 -26.83 14.64
CA TYR A 459 -22.46 -25.84 14.07
C TYR A 459 -22.28 -25.75 12.55
N PRO A 460 -23.38 -25.67 11.76
CA PRO A 460 -23.28 -25.40 10.32
C PRO A 460 -22.50 -24.10 10.06
N MET A 461 -21.55 -24.13 9.13
CA MET A 461 -20.77 -22.95 8.71
C MET A 461 -21.67 -21.75 8.37
N ALA A 462 -22.85 -22.00 7.80
CA ALA A 462 -23.84 -20.98 7.48
C ALA A 462 -24.31 -20.17 8.70
N ASP A 463 -24.36 -20.77 9.90
CA ASP A 463 -24.79 -20.09 11.13
C ASP A 463 -23.65 -19.29 11.76
N LEU A 464 -22.41 -19.77 11.67
CA LEU A 464 -21.22 -18.99 12.07
C LEU A 464 -21.06 -17.75 11.19
N LEU A 465 -21.24 -17.91 9.88
CA LEU A 465 -21.16 -16.80 8.93
C LEU A 465 -22.32 -15.78 9.07
N LYS A 466 -23.39 -16.09 9.82
CA LYS A 466 -24.41 -15.08 10.21
C LYS A 466 -23.88 -14.09 11.25
N GLN A 467 -22.77 -14.39 11.94
CA GLN A 467 -22.16 -13.49 12.91
C GLN A 467 -21.34 -12.37 12.27
N LEU A 468 -21.09 -12.46 10.96
CA LEU A 468 -20.44 -11.40 10.19
C LEU A 468 -21.26 -10.12 10.22
N SER A 469 -20.56 -9.01 10.37
CA SER A 469 -21.06 -7.66 10.44
C SER A 469 -20.36 -6.79 9.40
N SER A 470 -20.87 -5.57 9.20
CA SER A 470 -20.29 -4.62 8.26
C SER A 470 -18.91 -4.07 8.69
N LEU A 471 -18.47 -4.37 9.92
CA LEU A 471 -17.17 -3.94 10.46
C LEU A 471 -16.10 -5.03 10.37
N ASP A 472 -16.50 -6.25 9.98
CA ASP A 472 -15.59 -7.38 9.91
C ASP A 472 -14.71 -7.32 8.65
N VAL A 473 -13.41 -7.53 8.85
CA VAL A 473 -12.47 -7.93 7.81
C VAL A 473 -12.27 -9.44 7.92
N VAL A 474 -12.56 -10.16 6.84
CA VAL A 474 -12.44 -11.62 6.79
C VAL A 474 -11.04 -11.99 6.34
N LEU A 475 -10.23 -12.57 7.23
CA LEU A 475 -8.95 -13.16 6.87
C LEU A 475 -9.19 -14.61 6.43
N LEU A 476 -9.16 -14.85 5.11
CA LEU A 476 -9.43 -16.13 4.50
C LEU A 476 -8.13 -16.83 4.12
N ILE A 477 -7.84 -17.92 4.83
CA ILE A 477 -6.76 -18.86 4.57
C ILE A 477 -7.41 -20.08 3.88
N PRO A 478 -7.30 -20.23 2.55
CA PRO A 478 -7.96 -21.31 1.83
C PRO A 478 -7.59 -22.69 2.40
N PRO A 479 -8.56 -23.57 2.70
CA PRO A 479 -8.31 -24.88 3.27
C PRO A 479 -7.87 -25.87 2.19
N LEU A 480 -6.64 -25.73 1.70
CA LEU A 480 -6.12 -26.43 0.51
C LEU A 480 -6.17 -27.96 0.64
N ARG A 481 -6.15 -28.49 1.87
CA ARG A 481 -6.26 -29.94 2.17
C ARG A 481 -7.63 -30.56 1.87
N LEU A 482 -8.70 -29.77 1.74
CA LEU A 482 -10.03 -30.31 1.43
C LEU A 482 -10.16 -30.79 -0.03
N GLY A 483 -9.14 -30.59 -0.85
CA GLY A 483 -9.18 -30.82 -2.29
C GLY A 483 -9.82 -29.63 -3.02
N GLY A 484 -9.63 -29.58 -4.34
CA GLY A 484 -9.94 -28.38 -5.13
C GLY A 484 -11.40 -27.94 -5.07
N ARG A 485 -12.32 -28.89 -5.24
CA ARG A 485 -13.76 -28.57 -5.26
C ARG A 485 -14.28 -28.10 -3.90
N ALA A 486 -13.98 -28.83 -2.82
CA ALA A 486 -14.46 -28.48 -1.50
C ALA A 486 -13.83 -27.19 -0.97
N CYS A 487 -12.55 -26.94 -1.27
CA CYS A 487 -11.89 -25.67 -0.95
C CYS A 487 -12.62 -24.49 -1.60
N LEU A 488 -12.94 -24.60 -2.90
CA LEU A 488 -13.65 -23.55 -3.62
C LEU A 488 -15.08 -23.34 -3.10
N ASP A 489 -15.79 -24.41 -2.74
CA ASP A 489 -17.13 -24.31 -2.15
C ASP A 489 -17.09 -23.57 -0.79
N VAL A 490 -16.06 -23.80 0.04
CA VAL A 490 -15.83 -23.04 1.27
C VAL A 490 -15.55 -21.57 0.97
N VAL A 491 -14.64 -21.27 0.03
CA VAL A 491 -14.33 -19.89 -0.38
C VAL A 491 -15.60 -19.17 -0.83
N ARG A 492 -16.40 -19.79 -1.71
CA ARG A 492 -17.67 -19.22 -2.19
C ARG A 492 -18.63 -18.94 -1.04
N ALA A 493 -18.78 -19.87 -0.10
CA ALA A 493 -19.67 -19.69 1.06
C ALA A 493 -19.24 -18.51 1.95
N VAL A 494 -17.94 -18.38 2.21
CA VAL A 494 -17.37 -17.28 3.00
C VAL A 494 -17.56 -15.94 2.28
N VAL A 495 -17.19 -15.88 1.00
CA VAL A 495 -17.28 -14.67 0.18
C VAL A 495 -18.73 -14.21 0.03
N HIS A 496 -19.66 -15.11 -0.29
CA HIS A 496 -21.08 -14.80 -0.37
C HIS A 496 -21.62 -14.26 0.96
N SER A 497 -21.18 -14.81 2.09
CA SER A 497 -21.59 -14.34 3.41
C SER A 497 -20.99 -12.97 3.75
N ALA A 498 -19.74 -12.71 3.35
CA ALA A 498 -19.10 -11.40 3.50
C ALA A 498 -19.84 -10.33 2.68
N VAL A 499 -20.24 -10.64 1.44
CA VAL A 499 -21.07 -9.75 0.60
C VAL A 499 -22.42 -9.49 1.28
N ARG A 500 -23.10 -10.54 1.76
CA ARG A 500 -24.41 -10.42 2.41
C ARG A 500 -24.36 -9.58 3.69
N ALA A 501 -23.29 -9.71 4.48
CA ALA A 501 -23.07 -8.92 5.69
C ALA A 501 -22.59 -7.49 5.42
N ASN A 502 -22.32 -7.15 4.15
CA ASN A 502 -21.64 -5.92 3.75
C ASN A 502 -20.33 -5.72 4.55
N ALA A 503 -19.59 -6.81 4.71
CA ALA A 503 -18.32 -6.84 5.43
C ALA A 503 -17.34 -5.84 4.83
N TRP A 504 -16.43 -5.33 5.65
CA TRP A 504 -15.49 -4.29 5.23
C TRP A 504 -14.57 -4.80 4.10
N GLY A 505 -14.17 -6.08 4.18
CA GLY A 505 -13.54 -6.77 3.07
C GLY A 505 -12.95 -8.13 3.41
N VAL A 506 -12.25 -8.72 2.44
CA VAL A 506 -11.61 -10.05 2.54
C VAL A 506 -10.11 -9.93 2.28
N VAL A 507 -9.29 -10.45 3.19
CA VAL A 507 -7.85 -10.69 2.97
C VAL A 507 -7.67 -12.15 2.61
N LEU A 508 -7.29 -12.43 1.37
CA LEU A 508 -7.12 -13.79 0.84
C LEU A 508 -5.63 -14.17 0.79
N VAL A 509 -5.29 -15.37 1.27
CA VAL A 509 -3.98 -16.00 1.01
C VAL A 509 -3.97 -16.66 -0.36
N SER A 510 -2.91 -16.42 -1.14
CA SER A 510 -2.65 -17.03 -2.44
C SER A 510 -1.15 -17.34 -2.60
N SER A 511 -0.71 -17.82 -3.76
CA SER A 511 0.69 -18.12 -4.09
C SER A 511 1.32 -17.04 -4.97
N ILE A 512 2.62 -16.80 -4.82
CA ILE A 512 3.41 -15.89 -5.67
C ILE A 512 3.46 -16.29 -7.15
N PHE A 513 3.15 -17.54 -7.47
CA PHE A 513 3.20 -18.05 -8.85
C PHE A 513 1.83 -18.06 -9.57
N VAL A 514 0.78 -17.49 -8.95
CA VAL A 514 -0.53 -17.42 -9.61
C VAL A 514 -0.49 -16.43 -10.78
N GLY A 515 -0.86 -16.92 -11.98
CA GLY A 515 -0.84 -16.16 -13.22
C GLY A 515 0.56 -16.03 -13.85
N SER A 516 1.56 -16.79 -13.37
CA SER A 516 2.84 -16.93 -14.06
C SER A 516 2.62 -17.71 -15.37
N PRO A 517 3.21 -17.29 -16.50
CA PRO A 517 3.12 -18.00 -17.77
C PRO A 517 4.01 -19.24 -17.72
N THR A 518 3.60 -20.27 -16.99
CA THR A 518 4.31 -21.55 -16.99
C THR A 518 4.00 -22.30 -18.28
N SER A 519 5.01 -22.99 -18.82
CA SER A 519 4.87 -23.76 -20.06
C SER A 519 3.92 -24.96 -19.91
N GLN A 520 3.63 -25.35 -18.66
CA GLN A 520 2.67 -26.37 -18.30
C GLN A 520 1.49 -25.78 -17.54
N HIS A 521 0.27 -26.15 -17.94
CA HIS A 521 -0.96 -25.87 -17.22
C HIS A 521 -0.97 -26.67 -15.91
N SER A 522 -0.70 -26.01 -14.79
CA SER A 522 -0.81 -26.63 -13.47
C SER A 522 -2.23 -26.46 -12.93
N ALA A 523 -2.97 -27.55 -12.80
CA ALA A 523 -4.31 -27.58 -12.21
C ALA A 523 -4.35 -26.95 -10.79
N ILE A 524 -3.22 -26.96 -10.07
CA ILE A 524 -3.08 -26.35 -8.73
C ILE A 524 -3.07 -24.82 -8.81
N LEU A 525 -2.32 -24.25 -9.76
CA LEU A 525 -2.27 -22.80 -9.96
C LEU A 525 -3.59 -22.28 -10.53
N GLU A 526 -4.22 -23.03 -11.45
CA GLU A 526 -5.55 -22.74 -11.97
C GLU A 526 -6.61 -22.72 -10.86
N GLN A 527 -6.52 -23.64 -9.89
CA GLN A 527 -7.40 -23.63 -8.73
C GLN A 527 -7.23 -22.35 -7.88
N LEU A 528 -5.99 -21.93 -7.60
CA LEU A 528 -5.73 -20.70 -6.85
C LEU A 528 -6.17 -19.46 -7.64
N GLU A 529 -6.02 -19.47 -8.96
CA GLU A 529 -6.52 -18.43 -9.85
C GLU A 529 -8.06 -18.36 -9.84
N GLU A 530 -8.75 -19.51 -9.85
CA GLU A 530 -10.21 -19.57 -9.71
C GLU A 530 -10.67 -19.01 -8.35
N ILE A 531 -9.93 -19.31 -7.28
CA ILE A 531 -10.17 -18.74 -5.94
C ILE A 531 -9.98 -17.21 -5.95
N GLU A 532 -8.89 -16.70 -6.54
CA GLU A 532 -8.66 -15.26 -6.67
C GLU A 532 -9.79 -14.60 -7.49
N SER A 533 -10.19 -15.22 -8.60
CA SER A 533 -11.26 -14.74 -9.49
C SER A 533 -12.61 -14.70 -8.77
N CYS A 534 -12.93 -15.72 -7.96
CA CYS A 534 -14.13 -15.76 -7.14
C CYS A 534 -14.22 -14.56 -6.19
N VAL A 535 -13.10 -14.17 -5.56
CA VAL A 535 -13.09 -12.99 -4.68
C VAL A 535 -13.18 -11.70 -5.49
N LYS A 536 -12.39 -11.56 -6.57
CA LYS A 536 -12.37 -10.37 -7.44
C LYS A 536 -13.73 -10.03 -8.05
N THR A 537 -14.50 -11.05 -8.43
CA THR A 537 -15.80 -10.90 -9.10
C THR A 537 -17.00 -10.79 -8.15
N SER A 538 -16.81 -11.06 -6.85
CA SER A 538 -17.90 -11.11 -5.88
C SER A 538 -18.50 -9.76 -5.48
N GLY A 539 -17.83 -8.64 -5.80
CA GLY A 539 -18.22 -7.30 -5.39
C GLY A 539 -17.85 -6.93 -3.94
N VAL A 540 -17.33 -7.87 -3.14
CA VAL A 540 -16.71 -7.52 -1.84
C VAL A 540 -15.35 -6.88 -2.08
N SER A 541 -14.98 -5.94 -1.22
CA SER A 541 -13.64 -5.37 -1.24
C SER A 541 -12.62 -6.41 -0.80
N TYR A 542 -11.47 -6.46 -1.46
CA TYR A 542 -10.48 -7.50 -1.19
C TYR A 542 -9.05 -6.97 -1.14
N THR A 543 -8.18 -7.78 -0.53
CA THR A 543 -6.72 -7.71 -0.65
C THR A 543 -6.23 -9.14 -0.81
N ILE A 544 -5.35 -9.40 -1.77
CA ILE A 544 -4.76 -10.73 -1.97
C ILE A 544 -3.30 -10.65 -1.56
N LEU A 545 -2.90 -11.49 -0.60
CA LEU A 545 -1.50 -11.69 -0.21
C LEU A 545 -1.00 -13.00 -0.80
N ARG A 546 -0.13 -12.89 -1.79
CA ARG A 546 0.57 -13.99 -2.44
C ARG A 546 1.84 -14.31 -1.66
N LEU A 547 1.87 -15.50 -1.06
CA LEU A 547 2.94 -15.96 -0.18
C LEU A 547 3.83 -17.02 -0.87
N PRO A 548 5.11 -17.10 -0.49
CA PRO A 548 6.09 -18.02 -1.07
C PRO A 548 6.12 -19.34 -0.28
N LEU A 549 7.13 -20.16 -0.57
CA LEU A 549 7.45 -21.33 0.24
C LEU A 549 7.91 -20.92 1.65
N PHE A 550 7.48 -21.65 2.67
CA PHE A 550 7.86 -21.35 4.06
C PHE A 550 9.16 -22.02 4.47
N MET A 551 10.01 -21.33 5.22
CA MET A 551 11.32 -21.85 5.68
C MET A 551 11.16 -23.12 6.55
N GLU A 552 10.05 -23.26 7.27
CA GLU A 552 9.69 -24.42 8.09
C GLU A 552 9.70 -25.74 7.33
N TYR A 553 9.56 -25.69 6.00
CA TYR A 553 9.74 -26.82 5.09
C TYR A 553 11.08 -27.56 5.31
N PHE A 554 12.18 -26.85 5.56
CA PHE A 554 13.50 -27.47 5.77
C PHE A 554 13.59 -28.27 7.08
N LEU A 555 12.64 -28.10 8.01
CA LEU A 555 12.60 -28.87 9.27
C LEU A 555 11.99 -30.27 9.10
N ALA A 556 11.46 -30.58 7.92
CA ALA A 556 10.64 -31.77 7.68
C ALA A 556 11.24 -32.77 6.68
N LEU A 557 12.28 -32.38 5.95
CA LEU A 557 12.86 -33.19 4.88
C LEU A 557 13.62 -34.41 5.39
N SER A 558 14.01 -35.31 4.50
CA SER A 558 14.78 -36.50 4.89
C SER A 558 15.84 -36.86 3.85
N ASN A 559 16.83 -37.62 4.29
CA ASN A 559 17.89 -38.10 3.41
C ASN A 559 17.35 -39.19 2.44
N CYS A 560 17.95 -39.24 1.26
CA CYS A 560 17.89 -40.39 0.36
C CYS A 560 18.66 -41.55 1.04
N ASP A 561 18.01 -42.69 1.24
CA ASP A 561 18.67 -43.86 1.83
C ASP A 561 19.57 -44.51 0.77
N GLU A 562 20.84 -44.81 1.09
CA GLU A 562 21.75 -45.61 0.21
C GLU A 562 21.52 -47.13 0.37
N ALA A 563 20.56 -47.58 1.17
CA ALA A 563 20.51 -48.95 1.70
C ALA A 563 19.71 -50.00 0.88
N SER A 564 19.41 -49.78 -0.40
CA SER A 564 18.67 -50.77 -1.21
C SER A 564 19.39 -51.33 -2.44
N GLU A 565 20.69 -51.08 -2.63
CA GLU A 565 21.45 -51.62 -3.79
C GLU A 565 22.61 -52.57 -3.45
N SER A 566 22.77 -53.07 -2.21
CA SER A 566 23.89 -53.99 -1.90
C SER A 566 23.57 -55.15 -0.96
N LEU A 567 22.50 -55.91 -1.19
CA LEU A 567 22.32 -57.21 -0.53
C LEU A 567 21.76 -58.25 -1.50
N GLY A 568 22.71 -58.93 -2.15
CA GLY A 568 22.56 -60.08 -3.03
C GLY A 568 23.75 -60.08 -3.98
N SER A 569 24.78 -60.91 -3.88
CA SER A 569 24.96 -62.18 -3.19
C SER A 569 26.47 -62.47 -3.22
N LEU A 570 27.10 -62.66 -2.06
CA LEU A 570 28.43 -63.28 -1.94
C LEU A 570 28.40 -64.19 -0.71
N GLU A 571 27.90 -65.40 -0.91
CA GLU A 571 28.36 -66.55 -0.14
C GLU A 571 29.15 -67.42 -1.11
N GLU A 572 30.47 -67.47 -0.91
CA GLU A 572 31.32 -68.50 -1.47
C GLU A 572 31.08 -69.80 -0.71
N GLU A 573 30.65 -70.86 -1.38
CA GLU A 573 31.05 -72.22 -1.00
C GLU A 573 31.11 -73.17 -2.21
N LYS A 574 32.36 -73.47 -2.59
CA LYS A 574 32.89 -74.74 -3.11
C LYS A 574 32.03 -75.70 -3.96
N ARG A 575 32.68 -76.08 -5.07
CA ARG A 575 32.91 -77.42 -5.65
C ARG A 575 32.19 -77.80 -6.97
N GLU A 576 33.07 -78.04 -7.95
CA GLU A 576 33.07 -79.12 -8.95
C GLU A 576 32.07 -79.07 -10.13
N VAL A 577 32.68 -78.89 -11.32
CA VAL A 577 32.23 -79.09 -12.72
C VAL A 577 31.80 -80.57 -12.90
N PRO A 578 30.74 -80.96 -13.66
CA PRO A 578 30.78 -81.02 -15.15
C PRO A 578 29.41 -80.84 -15.90
N VAL A 579 29.34 -80.16 -17.05
CA VAL A 579 29.43 -80.67 -18.47
C VAL A 579 28.07 -80.79 -19.20
N VAL A 580 28.02 -80.17 -20.40
CA VAL A 580 27.25 -80.50 -21.64
C VAL A 580 25.79 -80.05 -21.82
N GLY A 581 25.54 -79.56 -23.05
CA GLY A 581 24.26 -79.59 -23.77
C GLY A 581 23.78 -78.20 -24.19
N GLU A 582 24.36 -77.54 -25.19
CA GLU A 582 24.03 -77.66 -26.63
C GLU A 582 22.60 -77.22 -27.01
N GLU A 583 22.58 -76.38 -28.06
CA GLU A 583 21.51 -76.09 -29.02
C GLU A 583 20.40 -75.09 -28.63
N GLU A 584 19.85 -74.27 -29.52
CA GLU A 584 20.23 -73.58 -30.76
C GLU A 584 18.91 -73.04 -31.37
N TYR A 585 18.99 -71.98 -32.19
CA TYR A 585 18.00 -71.48 -33.16
C TYR A 585 16.63 -70.97 -32.62
N GLU A 586 16.39 -69.66 -32.61
CA GLU A 586 16.08 -68.74 -33.73
C GLU A 586 14.61 -68.73 -34.22
N SER A 587 14.17 -67.48 -34.38
CA SER A 587 13.37 -66.96 -35.51
C SER A 587 11.87 -66.70 -35.32
N GLU A 588 11.62 -65.39 -35.16
CA GLU A 588 10.73 -64.55 -35.97
C GLU A 588 9.28 -64.96 -36.27
N GLY A 589 8.37 -64.03 -35.95
CA GLY A 589 7.54 -63.40 -36.97
C GLY A 589 6.03 -63.52 -36.81
N GLY A 590 5.35 -62.36 -36.75
CA GLY A 590 4.05 -62.20 -37.41
C GLY A 590 2.85 -61.73 -36.58
N ALA A 591 2.68 -60.40 -36.55
CA ALA A 591 1.44 -59.65 -36.81
C ALA A 591 0.13 -59.91 -36.01
N GLN A 592 -0.23 -58.86 -35.25
CA GLN A 592 -1.54 -58.16 -35.21
C GLN A 592 -2.84 -58.95 -34.99
N THR A 593 -3.52 -58.64 -33.89
CA THR A 593 -4.94 -58.20 -33.90
C THR A 593 -5.29 -57.52 -32.58
N GLN A 594 -5.87 -56.33 -32.68
CA GLN A 594 -6.57 -55.62 -31.62
C GLN A 594 -7.90 -56.33 -31.35
N ASP A 595 -8.29 -56.56 -30.09
CA ASP A 595 -9.35 -55.76 -29.45
C ASP A 595 -9.73 -56.24 -28.04
N GLU A 596 -10.18 -55.26 -27.26
CA GLU A 596 -11.07 -55.34 -26.09
C GLU A 596 -10.51 -55.84 -24.74
N ALA A 597 -9.98 -54.87 -23.99
CA ALA A 597 -9.72 -54.95 -22.56
C ALA A 597 -10.98 -54.55 -21.76
N GLU A 598 -11.67 -55.55 -21.19
CA GLU A 598 -12.45 -55.39 -19.97
C GLU A 598 -11.49 -55.49 -18.77
N ALA A 599 -11.18 -54.37 -18.11
CA ALA A 599 -10.34 -54.33 -16.92
C ALA A 599 -11.21 -54.21 -15.65
N GLY A 600 -11.53 -55.37 -15.09
CA GLY A 600 -11.77 -55.52 -13.66
C GLY A 600 -10.46 -55.35 -12.87
N GLU A 601 -10.63 -55.04 -11.60
CA GLU A 601 -9.62 -54.58 -10.64
C GLU A 601 -8.43 -55.54 -10.44
N THR A 602 -7.36 -54.94 -9.87
CA THR A 602 -6.13 -55.50 -9.31
C THR A 602 -5.03 -55.95 -10.26
N LEU A 603 -3.98 -55.11 -10.36
CA LEU A 603 -2.58 -55.53 -10.24
C LEU A 603 -1.69 -54.32 -9.91
N SER A 604 -0.90 -54.50 -8.87
CA SER A 604 0.14 -53.62 -8.33
C SER A 604 1.03 -52.97 -9.40
N SER A 605 1.08 -51.65 -9.42
CA SER A 605 2.18 -50.91 -10.06
C SER A 605 3.33 -50.72 -9.07
N PRO A 606 4.60 -50.96 -9.46
CA PRO A 606 5.73 -50.74 -8.58
C PRO A 606 5.91 -49.24 -8.37
N SER A 607 5.92 -48.81 -7.11
CA SER A 607 6.26 -47.44 -6.73
C SER A 607 7.76 -47.20 -7.00
N SER A 608 8.10 -46.73 -8.20
CA SER A 608 9.39 -46.07 -8.42
C SER A 608 9.34 -44.72 -7.70
N HIS A 609 9.91 -44.69 -6.50
CA HIS A 609 10.04 -43.46 -5.72
C HIS A 609 11.05 -42.56 -6.45
N MET A 610 10.55 -41.70 -7.33
CA MET A 610 11.38 -40.77 -8.10
C MET A 610 12.02 -39.79 -7.11
N MET A 611 13.33 -39.93 -6.89
CA MET A 611 14.08 -39.06 -5.97
C MET A 611 14.25 -37.69 -6.60
N TRP A 612 13.95 -36.63 -5.84
CA TRP A 612 14.18 -35.26 -6.28
C TRP A 612 15.15 -34.50 -5.35
N PRO A 613 16.47 -34.65 -5.53
CA PRO A 613 17.45 -34.02 -4.66
C PRO A 613 17.40 -32.50 -4.74
N LEU A 614 17.48 -31.82 -3.60
CA LEU A 614 17.43 -30.35 -3.56
C LEU A 614 18.59 -29.66 -4.31
N LEU A 615 19.73 -30.33 -4.50
CA LEU A 615 20.85 -29.83 -5.30
C LEU A 615 20.97 -30.47 -6.70
N GLU A 616 19.87 -30.99 -7.26
CA GLU A 616 19.82 -31.28 -8.70
C GLU A 616 20.23 -30.03 -9.52
N PRO A 617 21.01 -30.14 -10.61
CA PRO A 617 21.57 -28.97 -11.31
C PRO A 617 20.56 -27.87 -11.70
N SER A 618 19.36 -28.27 -12.11
CA SER A 618 18.25 -27.39 -12.48
C SER A 618 17.76 -26.57 -11.27
N LEU A 619 17.49 -27.21 -10.15
CA LEU A 619 16.98 -26.58 -8.93
C LEU A 619 18.08 -25.83 -8.15
N ALA A 620 19.31 -26.35 -8.14
CA ALA A 620 20.44 -25.79 -7.41
C ALA A 620 20.81 -24.37 -7.86
N SER A 621 20.61 -24.07 -9.14
CA SER A 621 20.87 -22.76 -9.76
C SER A 621 19.65 -21.84 -9.75
N SER A 622 18.47 -22.39 -9.47
CA SER A 622 17.20 -21.65 -9.48
C SER A 622 17.02 -20.83 -8.21
N ARG A 623 16.44 -19.64 -8.34
CA ARG A 623 16.09 -18.79 -7.19
C ARG A 623 14.78 -19.27 -6.57
N VAL A 624 14.82 -19.54 -5.27
CA VAL A 624 13.64 -19.86 -4.46
C VAL A 624 13.33 -18.66 -3.57
N TYR A 625 12.03 -18.34 -3.50
CA TYR A 625 11.51 -17.30 -2.63
C TYR A 625 11.07 -17.93 -1.32
N LEU A 626 11.46 -17.33 -0.20
CA LEU A 626 11.20 -17.88 1.13
C LEU A 626 10.67 -16.81 2.09
N MET A 627 9.90 -17.27 3.07
CA MET A 627 9.41 -16.49 4.20
C MET A 627 9.27 -17.40 5.43
N ALA A 628 9.49 -16.87 6.63
CA ALA A 628 9.16 -17.60 7.86
C ALA A 628 7.64 -17.64 8.08
N LEU A 629 7.10 -18.77 8.54
CA LEU A 629 5.67 -18.91 8.83
C LEU A 629 5.15 -17.85 9.82
N GLU A 630 5.98 -17.48 10.80
CA GLU A 630 5.68 -16.42 11.77
C GLU A 630 5.52 -15.06 11.09
N ASP A 631 6.37 -14.73 10.12
CA ASP A 631 6.28 -13.48 9.37
C ASP A 631 5.06 -13.46 8.45
N ALA A 632 4.73 -14.59 7.82
CA ALA A 632 3.49 -14.72 7.05
C ALA A 632 2.25 -14.41 7.92
N ALA A 633 2.20 -14.95 9.14
CA ALA A 633 1.12 -14.67 10.09
C ALA A 633 1.05 -13.18 10.47
N LYS A 634 2.19 -12.55 10.81
CA LYS A 634 2.28 -11.12 11.11
C LYS A 634 1.80 -10.26 9.94
N ALA A 635 2.22 -10.59 8.72
CA ALA A 635 1.83 -9.88 7.50
C ALA A 635 0.34 -9.97 7.22
N LEU A 636 -0.27 -11.15 7.39
CA LEU A 636 -1.70 -11.37 7.21
C LEU A 636 -2.53 -10.55 8.21
N VAL A 637 -2.14 -10.58 9.48
CA VAL A 637 -2.84 -9.86 10.54
C VAL A 637 -2.66 -8.36 10.38
N ALA A 638 -1.45 -7.88 10.05
CA ALA A 638 -1.21 -6.49 9.71
C ALA A 638 -2.12 -6.04 8.56
N ALA A 639 -2.11 -6.78 7.45
CA ALA A 639 -2.93 -6.45 6.28
C ALA A 639 -4.43 -6.42 6.58
N ALA A 640 -4.92 -7.25 7.51
CA ALA A 640 -6.31 -7.24 7.93
C ALA A 640 -6.65 -6.01 8.79
N PHE A 641 -5.81 -5.64 9.76
CA PHE A 641 -6.03 -4.45 10.59
C PHE A 641 -5.81 -3.14 9.83
N THR A 642 -4.97 -3.15 8.79
CA THR A 642 -4.73 -2.02 7.88
C THR A 642 -5.44 -2.16 6.54
N PHE A 643 -6.49 -3.00 6.48
CA PHE A 643 -7.21 -3.35 5.25
C PHE A 643 -7.58 -2.15 4.35
N PRO A 644 -8.07 -0.99 4.88
CA PRO A 644 -8.38 0.16 4.05
C PRO A 644 -7.21 0.68 3.22
N LEU A 645 -5.96 0.49 3.67
CA LEU A 645 -4.75 0.87 2.93
C LEU A 645 -4.42 -0.07 1.77
N HIS A 646 -5.08 -1.22 1.69
CA HIS A 646 -4.72 -2.33 0.81
C HIS A 646 -5.87 -2.76 -0.10
N ARG A 647 -7.00 -2.08 0.00
CA ARG A 647 -8.22 -2.35 -0.75
C ARG A 647 -7.95 -2.39 -2.26
N GLY A 648 -8.39 -3.47 -2.90
CA GLY A 648 -8.26 -3.71 -4.34
C GLY A 648 -6.85 -4.12 -4.79
N LYS A 649 -5.91 -4.34 -3.86
CA LYS A 649 -4.52 -4.68 -4.20
C LYS A 649 -4.25 -6.17 -4.10
N THR A 650 -3.51 -6.70 -5.06
CA THR A 650 -2.81 -7.99 -4.96
C THR A 650 -1.35 -7.69 -4.65
N LYS A 651 -0.77 -8.38 -3.68
CA LYS A 651 0.61 -8.17 -3.25
C LYS A 651 1.36 -9.48 -3.17
N GLU A 652 2.56 -9.49 -3.72
CA GLU A 652 3.54 -10.55 -3.58
C GLU A 652 4.49 -10.18 -2.44
N LEU A 653 4.68 -11.11 -1.51
CA LEU A 653 5.41 -10.87 -0.27
C LEU A 653 6.34 -12.02 0.04
N TYR A 654 7.66 -11.80 0.04
CA TYR A 654 8.67 -12.75 0.51
C TYR A 654 9.75 -11.99 1.30
N THR A 655 10.48 -12.66 2.18
CA THR A 655 11.51 -12.01 3.01
C THR A 655 12.92 -12.25 2.47
N CYS A 656 13.13 -13.31 1.69
CA CYS A 656 14.37 -13.49 0.94
C CYS A 656 14.18 -14.26 -0.37
N SER A 657 15.09 -14.04 -1.31
CA SER A 657 15.22 -14.77 -2.58
C SER A 657 16.64 -15.29 -2.69
N VAL A 658 16.81 -16.61 -2.68
CA VAL A 658 18.12 -17.29 -2.58
C VAL A 658 18.15 -18.55 -3.44
N THR A 659 19.32 -18.98 -3.85
CA THR A 659 19.54 -20.28 -4.52
C THR A 659 19.64 -21.40 -3.50
N MET A 660 19.39 -22.65 -3.91
CA MET A 660 19.50 -23.79 -2.99
C MET A 660 20.94 -24.02 -2.51
N LYS A 661 21.96 -23.62 -3.29
CA LYS A 661 23.37 -23.59 -2.88
C LYS A 661 23.60 -22.63 -1.72
N GLU A 662 23.00 -21.44 -1.77
CA GLU A 662 23.08 -20.45 -0.69
C GLU A 662 22.34 -20.93 0.56
N VAL A 663 21.18 -21.57 0.41
CA VAL A 663 20.46 -22.23 1.51
C VAL A 663 21.38 -23.23 2.21
N GLN A 664 22.00 -24.17 1.47
CA GLN A 664 22.95 -25.12 2.08
C GLN A 664 24.08 -24.40 2.83
N ARG A 665 24.68 -23.37 2.23
CA ARG A 665 25.77 -22.61 2.85
C ARG A 665 25.35 -21.96 4.16
N ILE A 666 24.14 -21.38 4.22
CA ILE A 666 23.61 -20.72 5.42
C ILE A 666 23.26 -21.76 6.49
N LEU A 667 22.56 -22.85 6.14
CA LEU A 667 22.26 -23.92 7.08
C LEU A 667 23.54 -24.59 7.63
N GLN A 668 24.56 -24.80 6.78
CA GLN A 668 25.83 -25.38 7.20
C GLN A 668 26.60 -24.49 8.18
N ARG A 669 26.49 -23.16 8.07
CA ARG A 669 27.15 -22.20 8.97
C ARG A 669 26.73 -22.39 10.43
N HIS A 670 25.44 -22.63 10.63
CA HIS A 670 24.83 -22.76 11.96
C HIS A 670 24.60 -24.23 12.39
N ALA A 671 24.91 -25.18 11.50
CA ALA A 671 24.78 -26.60 11.79
C ALA A 671 25.77 -27.06 12.87
N ASN A 672 25.44 -28.17 13.54
CA ASN A 672 26.38 -28.82 14.45
C ASN A 672 27.66 -29.23 13.70
N LYS A 673 28.83 -28.79 14.19
CA LYS A 673 30.14 -29.07 13.57
C LYS A 673 30.41 -30.56 13.33
N ALA A 674 29.81 -31.45 14.13
CA ALA A 674 29.97 -32.88 13.99
C ALA A 674 29.19 -33.50 12.81
N ARG A 675 28.31 -32.73 12.15
CA ARG A 675 27.32 -33.26 11.19
C ARG A 675 27.10 -32.29 10.02
N PRO A 676 27.69 -32.55 8.83
CA PRO A 676 27.52 -31.67 7.68
C PRO A 676 26.13 -31.80 7.05
N VAL A 677 25.54 -30.66 6.70
CA VAL A 677 24.28 -30.55 5.95
C VAL A 677 24.58 -30.77 4.47
N ARG A 678 23.99 -31.81 3.87
CA ARG A 678 24.20 -32.18 2.47
C ARG A 678 22.89 -32.25 1.72
N LEU A 679 22.42 -31.11 1.19
CA LEU A 679 21.16 -31.02 0.45
C LEU A 679 21.16 -31.81 -0.86
N SER A 680 22.33 -32.20 -1.39
CA SER A 680 22.43 -33.13 -2.53
C SER A 680 21.94 -34.54 -2.24
N ARG A 681 21.80 -34.90 -0.97
CA ARG A 681 21.29 -36.20 -0.51
C ARG A 681 19.94 -36.06 0.19
N VAL A 682 19.30 -34.90 0.10
CA VAL A 682 17.99 -34.65 0.71
C VAL A 682 16.96 -34.59 -0.39
N ASP A 683 15.98 -35.48 -0.32
CA ASP A 683 14.83 -35.47 -1.23
C ASP A 683 13.88 -34.33 -0.83
N ALA A 684 13.54 -33.50 -1.81
CA ALA A 684 12.68 -32.33 -1.66
C ALA A 684 11.26 -32.67 -1.17
N LEU A 685 10.78 -33.89 -1.36
CA LEU A 685 9.39 -34.25 -1.02
C LEU A 685 9.28 -35.41 -0.02
N LYS A 686 10.40 -36.07 0.32
CA LYS A 686 10.42 -37.17 1.28
C LYS A 686 10.41 -36.66 2.72
N GLU A 687 9.41 -37.09 3.46
CA GLU A 687 9.28 -36.84 4.90
C GLU A 687 9.95 -37.94 5.72
N GLN A 688 10.53 -37.59 6.87
CA GLN A 688 11.07 -38.59 7.81
C GLN A 688 9.98 -39.53 8.35
N PRO A 689 10.23 -40.85 8.42
CA PRO A 689 9.30 -41.80 9.05
C PRO A 689 8.93 -41.37 10.48
N GLY A 690 7.63 -41.34 10.79
CA GLY A 690 7.13 -40.94 12.12
C GLY A 690 6.91 -39.44 12.32
N ARG A 691 7.18 -38.60 11.31
CA ARG A 691 6.70 -37.21 11.28
C ARG A 691 5.37 -37.10 10.53
N GLU A 692 4.63 -36.03 10.86
CA GLU A 692 3.34 -35.68 10.25
C GLU A 692 3.35 -34.25 9.66
N PHE A 693 4.49 -33.76 9.19
CA PHE A 693 4.66 -32.48 8.51
C PHE A 693 3.66 -32.31 7.38
N TRP A 694 3.53 -33.26 6.46
CA TRP A 694 2.56 -33.15 5.37
C TRP A 694 1.11 -33.22 5.87
N ARG A 695 0.84 -33.51 7.15
CA ARG A 695 -0.48 -33.38 7.80
C ARG A 695 -0.76 -31.99 8.38
N VAL A 696 0.28 -31.20 8.67
CA VAL A 696 0.17 -29.86 9.25
C VAL A 696 0.62 -28.73 8.34
N ALA A 697 1.41 -29.00 7.28
CA ALA A 697 1.88 -27.99 6.34
C ALA A 697 0.71 -27.23 5.68
N TYR A 698 0.84 -25.91 5.53
CA TYR A 698 -0.16 -25.13 4.80
C TYR A 698 -0.09 -25.43 3.30
N TRP A 699 1.11 -25.39 2.71
CA TRP A 699 1.34 -25.84 1.35
C TRP A 699 1.37 -27.38 1.33
N PRO A 700 0.40 -28.06 0.69
CA PRO A 700 0.44 -29.52 0.54
C PRO A 700 1.63 -29.95 -0.32
N ARG A 701 2.02 -31.22 -0.23
CA ARG A 701 3.16 -31.80 -0.98
C ARG A 701 3.14 -31.43 -2.48
N ALA A 702 1.96 -31.53 -3.11
CA ALA A 702 1.80 -31.18 -4.52
C ALA A 702 1.99 -29.68 -4.82
N HIS A 703 1.59 -28.78 -3.91
CA HIS A 703 1.84 -27.35 -4.08
C HIS A 703 3.33 -27.03 -3.90
N THR A 704 3.98 -27.64 -2.90
CA THR A 704 5.43 -27.48 -2.70
C THR A 704 6.22 -27.94 -3.91
N GLN A 705 5.83 -29.06 -4.53
CA GLN A 705 6.41 -29.50 -5.79
C GLN A 705 6.27 -28.43 -6.88
N GLN A 706 5.07 -27.88 -7.05
CA GLN A 706 4.82 -26.80 -8.02
C GLN A 706 5.67 -25.56 -7.75
N PHE A 707 5.88 -25.14 -6.49
CA PHE A 707 6.76 -24.01 -6.16
C PHE A 707 8.18 -24.22 -6.68
N LEU A 708 8.70 -25.44 -6.53
CA LEU A 708 10.05 -25.79 -6.94
C LEU A 708 10.16 -25.92 -8.48
N GLU A 709 9.15 -26.49 -9.14
CA GLU A 709 9.08 -26.55 -10.61
C GLU A 709 8.99 -25.16 -11.23
N CYS A 710 8.11 -24.29 -10.72
CA CYS A 710 8.00 -22.90 -11.17
C CYS A 710 9.30 -22.11 -10.97
N ALA A 711 10.03 -22.34 -9.88
CA ALA A 711 11.34 -21.71 -9.66
C ALA A 711 12.35 -22.10 -10.76
N VAL A 712 12.32 -23.36 -11.21
CA VAL A 712 13.17 -23.87 -12.29
C VAL A 712 12.76 -23.27 -13.64
N GLU A 713 11.48 -23.29 -13.98
CA GLU A 713 10.98 -22.71 -15.23
C GLU A 713 11.28 -21.21 -15.33
N PHE A 714 10.97 -20.47 -14.27
CA PHE A 714 11.22 -19.03 -14.22
C PHE A 714 12.71 -18.70 -14.44
N THR A 715 13.61 -19.50 -13.86
CA THR A 715 15.05 -19.32 -14.07
C THR A 715 15.47 -19.58 -15.52
N LYS A 716 14.87 -20.56 -16.21
CA LYS A 716 15.12 -20.83 -17.63
C LYS A 716 14.63 -19.71 -18.52
N ASP A 717 13.46 -19.15 -18.24
CA ASP A 717 12.88 -18.04 -19.02
C ASP A 717 13.75 -16.79 -18.91
N VAL A 718 14.22 -16.48 -17.70
CA VAL A 718 15.16 -15.36 -17.45
C VAL A 718 16.46 -15.55 -18.22
N GLN A 719 17.03 -16.76 -18.20
CA GLN A 719 18.25 -17.08 -18.97
C GLN A 719 18.02 -16.96 -20.48
N THR A 720 16.88 -17.42 -20.98
CA THR A 720 16.52 -17.34 -22.40
C THR A 720 16.32 -15.89 -22.84
N ALA A 721 15.66 -15.07 -22.02
CA ALA A 721 15.48 -13.64 -22.28
C ALA A 721 16.83 -12.89 -22.28
N ALA A 722 17.71 -13.19 -21.33
CA ALA A 722 19.06 -12.62 -21.28
C ALA A 722 19.91 -13.01 -22.50
N GLN A 723 19.87 -14.27 -22.92
CA GLN A 723 20.57 -14.75 -24.12
C GLN A 723 20.03 -14.11 -25.41
N THR A 724 18.69 -14.00 -25.52
CA THR A 724 18.03 -13.37 -26.67
C THR A 724 18.38 -11.88 -26.78
N SER A 725 18.44 -11.17 -25.66
CA SER A 725 18.78 -9.75 -25.65
C SER A 725 20.27 -9.49 -25.86
N ALA A 726 21.15 -10.37 -25.34
CA ALA A 726 22.58 -10.34 -25.63
C ALA A 726 22.87 -10.54 -27.13
N ALA A 727 22.09 -11.38 -27.82
CA ALA A 727 22.15 -11.55 -29.26
C ALA A 727 21.72 -10.29 -30.06
N VAL A 728 20.97 -9.38 -29.44
CA VAL A 728 20.47 -8.13 -30.03
C VAL A 728 21.29 -6.90 -29.57
N GLY A 729 22.36 -7.11 -28.78
CA GLY A 729 23.28 -6.04 -28.35
C GLY A 729 22.75 -5.15 -27.21
N GLY A 730 21.75 -5.59 -26.46
CA GLY A 730 21.26 -4.90 -25.26
C GLY A 730 21.81 -5.53 -23.98
N GLU A 731 22.20 -4.72 -23.00
CA GLU A 731 22.43 -5.18 -21.62
C GLU A 731 21.07 -5.42 -20.94
N VAL A 732 20.83 -6.64 -20.46
CA VAL A 732 19.66 -6.95 -19.62
C VAL A 732 20.05 -6.78 -18.17
N ASP A 733 19.38 -5.86 -17.49
CA ASP A 733 19.39 -5.81 -16.04
C ASP A 733 18.63 -7.02 -15.47
N THR A 734 19.38 -8.09 -15.17
CA THR A 734 18.84 -9.32 -14.56
C THR A 734 18.27 -9.11 -13.15
N SER A 735 18.49 -7.94 -12.53
CA SER A 735 17.86 -7.58 -11.25
C SER A 735 16.38 -7.24 -11.38
N ALA A 736 15.94 -6.79 -12.57
CA ALA A 736 14.54 -6.46 -12.88
C ALA A 736 13.65 -7.71 -13.08
N MET A 737 14.25 -8.90 -13.19
CA MET A 737 13.54 -10.17 -13.38
C MET A 737 13.30 -10.95 -12.08
N VAL A 738 13.62 -10.39 -10.92
CA VAL A 738 13.12 -10.91 -9.64
C VAL A 738 11.64 -10.52 -9.55
N LEU A 739 10.74 -11.44 -9.15
CA LEU A 739 9.33 -11.09 -8.88
C LEU A 739 9.33 -9.81 -8.03
N PRO A 740 8.88 -8.66 -8.55
CA PRO A 740 9.06 -7.41 -7.84
C PRO A 740 8.24 -7.47 -6.56
N VAL A 741 8.91 -7.32 -5.42
CA VAL A 741 8.21 -7.16 -4.15
C VAL A 741 7.31 -5.95 -4.27
N SER A 742 6.01 -6.19 -4.45
CA SER A 742 5.02 -5.12 -4.58
C SER A 742 4.97 -4.23 -3.33
N GLN A 743 5.38 -4.75 -2.16
CA GLN A 743 5.59 -4.01 -0.90
C GLN A 743 6.51 -4.79 0.04
N SER A 744 7.55 -4.18 0.62
CA SER A 744 8.43 -4.86 1.58
C SER A 744 7.66 -5.32 2.83
N PHE A 745 8.08 -6.42 3.45
CA PHE A 745 7.51 -6.94 4.69
C PHE A 745 7.45 -5.88 5.78
N GLU A 746 8.56 -5.16 5.96
CA GLU A 746 8.69 -4.03 6.88
C GLU A 746 7.71 -2.92 6.51
N GLY A 747 7.50 -2.69 5.21
CA GLY A 747 6.56 -1.67 4.73
C GLY A 747 5.11 -1.98 5.09
N LEU A 748 4.75 -3.26 5.21
CA LEU A 748 3.42 -3.74 5.58
C LEU A 748 3.24 -3.83 7.09
N THR A 749 4.25 -4.31 7.83
CA THR A 749 4.12 -4.68 9.25
C THR A 749 4.77 -3.69 10.23
N ASP A 750 5.65 -2.81 9.74
CA ASP A 750 6.61 -2.03 10.55
C ASP A 750 7.49 -2.89 11.47
N LEU A 751 7.63 -4.19 11.17
CA LEU A 751 8.50 -5.13 11.86
C LEU A 751 9.64 -5.56 10.95
N PRO A 752 10.85 -5.80 11.49
CA PRO A 752 11.93 -6.42 10.72
C PRO A 752 11.54 -7.86 10.34
N ALA A 753 11.80 -8.25 9.10
CA ALA A 753 11.67 -9.63 8.68
C ALA A 753 12.71 -10.53 9.37
N LEU A 754 12.32 -11.76 9.68
CA LEU A 754 13.25 -12.81 10.09
C LEU A 754 14.06 -13.25 8.86
N THR A 755 15.37 -13.00 8.90
CA THR A 755 16.28 -13.42 7.84
C THR A 755 16.49 -14.93 7.87
N LEU A 756 16.85 -15.52 6.73
CA LEU A 756 17.18 -16.94 6.65
C LEU A 756 18.33 -17.34 7.59
N ASP A 757 19.30 -16.45 7.81
CA ASP A 757 20.44 -16.69 8.71
C ASP A 757 19.98 -16.75 10.18
N GLN A 758 19.13 -15.81 10.63
CA GLN A 758 18.53 -15.84 11.96
C GLN A 758 17.58 -17.02 12.16
N TRP A 759 16.77 -17.34 11.15
CA TRP A 759 15.90 -18.51 11.19
C TRP A 759 16.71 -19.80 11.32
N ALA A 760 17.84 -19.91 10.59
CA ALA A 760 18.74 -21.04 10.69
C ALA A 760 19.37 -21.13 12.08
N ASP A 761 19.91 -20.05 12.64
CA ASP A 761 20.48 -20.08 14.00
C ASP A 761 19.46 -20.59 15.04
N ASN A 762 18.25 -20.02 15.02
CA ASN A 762 17.14 -20.38 15.91
C ASN A 762 16.69 -21.85 15.78
N ASN A 763 16.85 -22.45 14.60
CA ASN A 763 16.40 -23.82 14.30
C ASN A 763 17.55 -24.81 14.10
N SER A 764 18.80 -24.40 14.35
CA SER A 764 20.04 -25.15 14.12
C SER A 764 19.96 -26.61 14.57
N LYS A 765 19.55 -26.84 15.83
CA LYS A 765 19.39 -28.18 16.39
C LYS A 765 18.38 -29.04 15.63
N ARG A 766 17.25 -28.46 15.24
CA ARG A 766 16.13 -29.18 14.61
C ARG A 766 16.46 -29.58 13.18
N TYR A 767 16.92 -28.65 12.34
CA TYR A 767 17.26 -29.03 10.96
C TYR A 767 18.54 -29.86 10.90
N THR A 768 19.50 -29.68 11.81
CA THR A 768 20.74 -30.50 11.77
C THR A 768 20.44 -31.96 12.09
N GLN A 769 19.47 -32.25 12.97
CA GLN A 769 19.02 -33.62 13.18
C GLN A 769 18.42 -34.26 11.93
N VAL A 770 17.88 -33.43 11.04
CA VAL A 770 17.02 -33.84 9.93
C VAL A 770 17.78 -33.90 8.60
N LEU A 771 18.66 -32.93 8.35
CA LEU A 771 19.37 -32.70 7.10
C LEU A 771 20.84 -33.10 7.13
N ALA A 772 21.36 -33.48 8.30
CA ALA A 772 22.71 -34.00 8.40
C ALA A 772 22.79 -35.39 7.76
N ALA A 773 23.88 -35.63 7.02
CA ALA A 773 24.26 -36.99 6.69
C ALA A 773 24.57 -37.76 7.99
N HIS A 774 24.09 -38.99 8.08
CA HIS A 774 24.54 -39.94 9.11
C HIS A 774 25.97 -40.38 8.84
#